data_AF-A0A812K4R3-F1
#
_entry.id   AF-A0A812K4R3-F1
#
_cell.length_a   1.000
_cell.length_b   1.000
_cell.length_c   1.000
_cell.angle_alpha   90.00
_cell.angle_beta   90.00
_cell.angle_gamma   90.00
#
_symmetry.space_group_name_H-M   'P 1'
#
loop_
_entity.id
_entity.type
_entity.pdbx_description
1 polymer ?
#
loop_
_entity_poly.entity_id
_entity_poly.type
_entity_poly.pdbx_seq_one_letter_code
_entity_poly.pdbx_strand_id
1 'polypeptide(L)'
;MSAAKLEKKIWTLEQRLREEFRVELQRALGQCLTRVQHLETEVLLLRGEKPRRTPGGQGAQEQVSVDVGDAELPGGIAEKPVADVVPVGQPAGSAWSEFAPKWEGPKDPEDECVAWVPLEPVAFLESTWNLVLVMGFTDAGWLDIIIACLLLIVSGGLQIAFSIILLSPDFLGEPFENHIQNVEKWRVGVAHDYRHMDLAQTSLDVSLIVSTSQATLLDEIDTFLGLLKPFNVSLGILLCMLCILMWCLYLCNEFRAIGLSLEAVLQIPRRAYTTFDHGRFATISYLRFALYCLARITRGVIAGLLLYAGILWLANTTSITDLMLNAVALGAVLDVDEMFFAALMPKKIQIKIQDLEAIKINYTRRRSQIEAVLLLLIMCGLMLWPWFYLVEPLANHMLEVNATLCGGNQDFVVGINSNQGITIGRETTNFGADRNVSLIEIAVRDLAFRGDDSLSSNYVLISQVARDFEIKRTELMSAAAARIMHCTDFDQYYIHGQPNAGNYEPYWWNTAPGLGFPQESTCQDMKEHCDDENGELLRLSCGITCGCAEAGTNPWFRVQERGCSSNCLGEMRHAIGDQSCTDVTTGSTAWKAFWEEYPHIVSSFMGEQNQSKIGQLEEVRAHMLSHGCSALSNTSYEVEELTQRDFCSGHSQLWAPLSTLCPATCCQGKAGDFCPTICACEASGTDNDQGLMGSIDAGDPVFGEVTSCRAAARKNLCGTQPIVQQHCELSCACEVLLKD
;
A
#
# COMPACT_ATOMS: atom_id res chain seq x y z
N MET A 1 14.64 -31.77 -28.11
CA MET A 1 14.45 -32.94 -28.99
C MET A 1 14.34 -32.43 -30.43
N SER A 2 14.80 -33.14 -31.47
CA SER A 2 14.55 -32.69 -32.86
C SER A 2 13.09 -32.94 -33.25
N ALA A 3 12.49 -32.03 -34.03
CA ALA A 3 11.07 -32.08 -34.42
C ALA A 3 10.69 -33.45 -35.01
N ALA A 4 11.44 -33.95 -36.00
CA ALA A 4 11.25 -35.26 -36.61
C ALA A 4 11.24 -36.46 -35.64
N LYS A 5 11.91 -36.37 -34.48
CA LYS A 5 11.87 -37.44 -33.46
C LYS A 5 10.65 -37.30 -32.53
N LEU A 6 10.14 -36.09 -32.33
CA LEU A 6 8.88 -35.84 -31.64
C LEU A 6 7.69 -36.23 -32.52
N GLU A 7 7.66 -35.79 -33.78
CA GLU A 7 6.67 -36.18 -34.80
C GLU A 7 6.55 -37.70 -34.93
N LYS A 8 7.69 -38.41 -35.04
CA LYS A 8 7.67 -39.88 -35.08
C LYS A 8 7.11 -40.52 -33.80
N LYS A 9 7.37 -39.95 -32.61
CA LYS A 9 6.75 -40.41 -31.36
C LYS A 9 5.24 -40.16 -31.34
N ILE A 10 4.80 -38.96 -31.75
CA ILE A 10 3.37 -38.59 -31.83
C ILE A 10 2.64 -39.53 -32.78
N TRP A 11 3.14 -39.73 -34.00
CA TRP A 11 2.55 -40.63 -35.00
C TRP A 11 2.48 -42.09 -34.51
N THR A 12 3.51 -42.59 -33.81
CA THR A 12 3.46 -43.94 -33.20
C THR A 12 2.44 -44.04 -32.07
N LEU A 13 2.28 -42.98 -31.26
CA LEU A 13 1.26 -42.94 -30.19
C LEU A 13 -0.16 -42.87 -30.78
N GLU A 14 -0.35 -42.07 -31.82
CA GLU A 14 -1.63 -41.91 -32.52
C GLU A 14 -2.07 -43.21 -33.20
N GLN A 15 -1.15 -43.90 -33.91
CA GLN A 15 -1.40 -45.24 -34.46
C GLN A 15 -1.87 -46.21 -33.38
N ARG A 16 -1.19 -46.22 -32.22
CA ARG A 16 -1.54 -47.11 -31.11
C ARG A 16 -2.92 -46.78 -30.51
N LEU A 17 -3.21 -45.50 -30.27
CA LEU A 17 -4.50 -45.05 -29.76
C LEU A 17 -5.66 -45.33 -30.73
N ARG A 18 -5.46 -45.14 -32.03
CA ARG A 18 -6.46 -45.48 -33.06
C ARG A 18 -6.81 -46.96 -33.02
N GLU A 19 -5.82 -47.85 -32.90
CA GLU A 19 -6.08 -49.30 -32.93
C GLU A 19 -6.60 -49.85 -31.58
N GLU A 20 -6.12 -49.34 -30.45
CA GLU A 20 -6.70 -49.66 -29.13
C GLU A 20 -8.18 -49.20 -29.05
N PHE A 21 -8.50 -47.99 -29.53
CA PHE A 21 -9.88 -47.50 -29.65
C PHE A 21 -10.71 -48.34 -30.64
N ARG A 22 -10.15 -48.77 -31.77
CA ARG A 22 -10.82 -49.64 -32.75
C ARG A 22 -11.23 -50.98 -32.13
N VAL A 23 -10.35 -51.58 -31.32
CA VAL A 23 -10.62 -52.84 -30.63
C VAL A 23 -11.70 -52.67 -29.55
N GLU A 24 -11.67 -51.60 -28.75
CA GLU A 24 -12.74 -51.33 -27.78
C GLU A 24 -14.08 -51.01 -28.46
N LEU A 25 -14.07 -50.23 -29.54
CA LEU A 25 -15.27 -49.90 -30.31
C LEU A 25 -15.91 -51.16 -30.92
N GLN A 26 -15.12 -52.06 -31.51
CA GLN A 26 -15.63 -53.36 -31.98
C GLN A 26 -16.19 -54.21 -30.85
N ARG A 27 -15.56 -54.21 -29.67
CA ARG A 27 -16.01 -54.96 -28.49
C ARG A 27 -17.36 -54.44 -27.96
N ALA A 28 -17.49 -53.12 -27.82
CA ALA A 28 -18.72 -52.47 -27.38
C ALA A 28 -19.86 -52.63 -28.41
N LEU A 29 -19.55 -52.45 -29.70
CA LEU A 29 -20.53 -52.58 -30.77
C LEU A 29 -21.01 -54.03 -30.92
N GLY A 30 -20.13 -55.03 -30.73
CA GLY A 30 -20.52 -56.45 -30.69
C GLY A 30 -21.44 -56.81 -29.52
N GLN A 31 -21.21 -56.23 -28.34
CA GLN A 31 -22.13 -56.37 -27.19
C GLN A 31 -23.48 -55.68 -27.44
N CYS A 32 -23.48 -54.55 -28.15
CA CYS A 32 -24.71 -53.86 -28.53
C CYS A 32 -25.50 -54.66 -29.59
N LEU A 33 -24.82 -55.19 -30.62
CA LEU A 33 -25.43 -55.97 -31.69
C LEU A 33 -26.08 -57.26 -31.17
N THR A 34 -25.43 -57.95 -30.23
CA THR A 34 -26.02 -59.15 -29.59
C THR A 34 -27.22 -58.81 -28.70
N ARG A 35 -27.25 -57.65 -28.04
CA ARG A 35 -28.45 -57.14 -27.36
C ARG A 35 -29.59 -56.82 -28.32
N VAL A 36 -29.30 -56.21 -29.47
CA VAL A 36 -30.30 -55.92 -30.52
C VAL A 36 -30.89 -57.22 -31.09
N GLN A 37 -30.06 -58.21 -31.42
CA GLN A 37 -30.52 -59.54 -31.88
C GLN A 37 -31.36 -60.29 -30.82
N HIS A 38 -31.03 -60.10 -29.54
CA HIS A 38 -31.83 -60.67 -28.44
C HIS A 38 -33.21 -59.99 -28.34
N LEU A 39 -33.26 -58.67 -28.40
CA LEU A 39 -34.52 -57.90 -28.42
C LEU A 39 -35.35 -58.19 -29.67
N GLU A 40 -34.73 -58.38 -30.84
CA GLU A 40 -35.41 -58.74 -32.07
C GLU A 40 -36.06 -60.14 -31.99
N THR A 41 -35.35 -61.12 -31.42
CA THR A 41 -35.93 -62.45 -31.16
C THR A 41 -37.01 -62.44 -30.09
N GLU A 42 -36.92 -61.58 -29.07
CA GLU A 42 -37.97 -61.38 -28.07
C GLU A 42 -39.22 -60.70 -28.67
N VAL A 43 -39.05 -59.68 -29.53
CA VAL A 43 -40.14 -59.02 -30.26
C VAL A 43 -40.85 -59.97 -31.23
N LEU A 44 -40.11 -60.85 -31.92
CA LEU A 44 -40.70 -61.88 -32.79
C LEU A 44 -41.53 -62.91 -31.98
N LEU A 45 -41.06 -63.30 -30.78
CA LEU A 45 -41.84 -64.14 -29.87
C LEU A 45 -43.12 -63.43 -29.39
N LEU A 46 -43.03 -62.15 -29.01
CA LEU A 46 -44.18 -61.35 -28.56
C LEU A 46 -45.21 -61.09 -29.67
N ARG A 47 -44.80 -61.05 -30.94
CA ARG A 47 -45.72 -60.99 -32.10
C ARG A 47 -46.47 -62.30 -32.37
N GLY A 48 -46.09 -63.40 -31.72
CA GLY A 48 -46.67 -64.73 -31.97
C GLY A 48 -46.27 -65.35 -33.31
N GLU A 49 -45.32 -64.76 -34.02
CA GLU A 49 -44.81 -65.24 -35.31
C GLU A 49 -43.90 -66.45 -35.09
N LYS A 50 -44.53 -67.63 -35.02
CA LYS A 50 -43.87 -68.91 -34.76
C LYS A 50 -42.74 -69.12 -35.78
N PRO A 51 -41.46 -69.26 -35.36
CA PRO A 51 -40.31 -69.18 -36.25
C PRO A 51 -40.38 -70.26 -37.35
N ARG A 52 -40.50 -69.78 -38.59
CA ARG A 52 -40.78 -70.61 -39.76
C ARG A 52 -39.51 -71.34 -40.19
N ARG A 53 -39.29 -72.55 -39.66
CA ARG A 53 -38.16 -73.44 -40.00
C ARG A 53 -37.95 -73.50 -41.52
N THR A 54 -36.92 -72.84 -42.01
CA THR A 54 -36.38 -72.99 -43.37
C THR A 54 -35.58 -74.30 -43.43
N PRO A 55 -35.96 -75.26 -44.29
CA PRO A 55 -35.20 -76.49 -44.44
C PRO A 55 -34.05 -76.30 -45.45
N GLY A 56 -32.81 -76.60 -45.02
CA GLY A 56 -31.68 -76.90 -45.90
C GLY A 56 -31.24 -75.81 -46.88
N GLY A 57 -30.34 -74.92 -46.44
CA GLY A 57 -29.56 -74.04 -47.32
C GLY A 57 -28.08 -74.08 -46.95
N GLN A 58 -27.24 -74.65 -47.82
CA GLN A 58 -25.79 -74.61 -47.66
C GLN A 58 -25.21 -73.37 -48.36
N GLY A 59 -24.27 -72.69 -47.72
CA GLY A 59 -23.20 -71.96 -48.39
C GLY A 59 -23.54 -70.60 -49.02
N ALA A 60 -23.58 -69.56 -48.19
CA ALA A 60 -23.08 -68.22 -48.55
C ALA A 60 -22.74 -67.46 -47.26
N GLN A 61 -21.46 -67.15 -47.02
CA GLN A 61 -21.04 -66.31 -45.89
C GLN A 61 -20.76 -64.90 -46.42
N GLU A 62 -21.82 -64.13 -46.58
CA GLU A 62 -21.77 -62.75 -47.09
C GLU A 62 -21.16 -61.82 -46.03
N GLN A 63 -19.88 -61.48 -46.19
CA GLN A 63 -19.21 -60.52 -45.32
C GLN A 63 -19.69 -59.10 -45.66
N VAL A 64 -20.56 -58.55 -44.82
CA VAL A 64 -20.91 -57.12 -44.85
C VAL A 64 -19.71 -56.32 -44.36
N SER A 65 -18.81 -55.95 -45.27
CA SER A 65 -17.75 -54.98 -45.03
C SER A 65 -18.38 -53.59 -44.92
N VAL A 66 -18.46 -53.06 -43.69
CA VAL A 66 -18.81 -51.64 -43.47
C VAL A 66 -17.60 -50.80 -43.89
N ASP A 67 -17.66 -50.28 -45.11
CA ASP A 67 -16.62 -49.43 -45.68
C ASP A 67 -16.71 -48.02 -45.06
N VAL A 68 -15.65 -47.60 -44.38
CA VAL A 68 -15.57 -46.29 -43.70
C VAL A 68 -14.61 -45.44 -44.52
N GLY A 69 -15.16 -44.64 -45.43
CA GLY A 69 -14.38 -43.91 -46.43
C GLY A 69 -13.36 -42.94 -45.82
N ASP A 70 -12.09 -43.15 -46.12
CA ASP A 70 -11.01 -42.21 -45.86
C ASP A 70 -11.18 -40.93 -46.72
N ALA A 71 -10.93 -39.77 -46.13
CA ALA A 71 -10.98 -38.49 -46.83
C ALA A 71 -9.60 -38.12 -47.41
N GLU A 72 -9.51 -37.96 -48.74
CA GLU A 72 -8.26 -37.62 -49.42
C GLU A 72 -7.77 -36.19 -49.11
N LEU A 73 -6.45 -36.04 -48.92
CA LEU A 73 -5.73 -34.77 -49.03
C LEU A 73 -4.55 -34.94 -50.03
N PRO A 74 -4.35 -34.02 -50.97
CA PRO A 74 -3.40 -34.22 -52.07
C PRO A 74 -1.96 -33.80 -51.71
N GLY A 75 -0.97 -34.64 -52.01
CA GLY A 75 0.44 -34.30 -51.82
C GLY A 75 1.42 -35.47 -51.86
N GLY A 76 1.54 -36.15 -53.00
CA GLY A 76 2.41 -37.33 -53.14
C GLY A 76 3.88 -37.01 -53.43
N ILE A 77 4.80 -37.73 -52.77
CA ILE A 77 6.17 -37.98 -53.22
C ILE A 77 6.39 -39.49 -53.17
N ALA A 78 6.99 -40.08 -54.22
CA ALA A 78 7.06 -41.52 -54.39
C ALA A 78 8.42 -42.13 -53.99
N GLU A 79 8.40 -43.23 -53.25
CA GLU A 79 9.55 -44.13 -53.06
C GLU A 79 9.18 -45.60 -53.36
N LYS A 80 10.20 -46.47 -53.41
CA LYS A 80 10.16 -47.78 -54.10
C LYS A 80 9.66 -48.95 -53.25
N PRO A 81 9.12 -50.01 -53.87
CA PRO A 81 8.75 -51.25 -53.19
C PRO A 81 10.00 -52.08 -52.81
N VAL A 82 9.91 -52.81 -51.70
CA VAL A 82 10.91 -53.81 -51.27
C VAL A 82 10.22 -55.09 -50.79
N ALA A 83 10.52 -56.17 -51.52
CA ALA A 83 10.47 -57.60 -51.19
C ALA A 83 9.47 -58.19 -50.18
N ASP A 84 8.80 -59.26 -50.64
CA ASP A 84 7.97 -60.20 -49.91
C ASP A 84 8.60 -60.78 -48.62
N VAL A 85 7.75 -61.09 -47.63
CA VAL A 85 8.07 -62.01 -46.53
C VAL A 85 6.95 -63.06 -46.39
N VAL A 86 7.36 -64.33 -46.28
CA VAL A 86 6.48 -65.51 -46.31
C VAL A 86 5.74 -65.71 -44.97
N PRO A 87 4.44 -66.05 -44.97
CA PRO A 87 3.75 -66.46 -43.74
C PRO A 87 4.17 -67.86 -43.28
N VAL A 88 4.64 -67.97 -42.04
CA VAL A 88 4.95 -69.26 -41.39
C VAL A 88 3.66 -69.83 -40.78
N GLY A 89 3.31 -71.06 -41.16
CA GLY A 89 2.07 -71.72 -40.72
C GLY A 89 2.11 -72.21 -39.26
N GLN A 90 0.95 -72.19 -38.60
CA GLN A 90 0.71 -72.88 -37.33
C GLN A 90 0.14 -74.29 -37.57
N PRO A 91 0.52 -75.30 -36.76
CA PRO A 91 0.02 -76.67 -36.91
C PRO A 91 -1.39 -76.86 -36.32
N ALA A 92 -2.13 -77.82 -36.87
CA ALA A 92 -3.44 -78.21 -36.33
C ALA A 92 -3.32 -78.97 -35.00
N GLY A 93 -4.24 -78.69 -34.06
CA GLY A 93 -4.39 -79.40 -32.80
C GLY A 93 -5.79 -80.02 -32.68
N SER A 94 -5.83 -81.31 -32.28
CA SER A 94 -7.04 -82.09 -31.98
C SER A 94 -8.04 -81.31 -31.11
N ALA A 95 -9.30 -81.18 -31.52
CA ALA A 95 -10.34 -82.22 -31.36
C ALA A 95 -10.50 -82.67 -29.89
N TRP A 96 -11.51 -82.11 -29.23
CA TRP A 96 -11.90 -82.45 -27.85
C TRP A 96 -13.24 -83.20 -27.84
N SER A 97 -13.25 -84.35 -27.18
CA SER A 97 -14.42 -85.23 -27.05
C SER A 97 -15.21 -84.97 -25.77
N GLU A 98 -16.49 -84.65 -25.95
CA GLU A 98 -17.63 -85.36 -25.34
C GLU A 98 -17.49 -85.95 -23.92
N PHE A 99 -18.24 -85.35 -22.97
CA PHE A 99 -18.83 -85.94 -21.75
C PHE A 99 -18.00 -86.82 -20.79
N ALA A 100 -17.67 -86.27 -19.62
CA ALA A 100 -17.54 -87.04 -18.36
C ALA A 100 -17.86 -86.17 -17.11
N PRO A 101 -18.99 -86.39 -16.40
CA PRO A 101 -19.29 -85.71 -15.14
C PRO A 101 -18.91 -86.57 -13.92
N LYS A 102 -18.12 -86.04 -12.97
CA LYS A 102 -17.86 -86.72 -11.69
C LYS A 102 -17.55 -85.80 -10.50
N TRP A 103 -18.47 -85.83 -9.52
CA TRP A 103 -18.30 -85.74 -8.06
C TRP A 103 -17.56 -84.54 -7.43
N GLU A 104 -18.33 -83.77 -6.66
CA GLU A 104 -17.82 -82.87 -5.63
C GLU A 104 -17.28 -83.70 -4.44
N GLY A 105 -16.05 -83.43 -4.02
CA GLY A 105 -15.49 -83.89 -2.74
C GLY A 105 -15.74 -82.88 -1.62
N PRO A 106 -15.41 -83.21 -0.36
CA PRO A 106 -15.38 -82.24 0.72
C PRO A 106 -14.43 -81.11 0.38
N LYS A 107 -14.84 -79.85 0.61
CA LYS A 107 -13.91 -78.73 0.56
C LYS A 107 -12.98 -78.81 1.76
N ASP A 108 -11.74 -79.20 1.52
CA ASP A 108 -10.63 -78.72 2.34
C ASP A 108 -10.67 -77.19 2.38
N PRO A 109 -10.13 -76.55 3.43
CA PRO A 109 -9.83 -75.13 3.38
C PRO A 109 -8.68 -74.93 2.38
N GLU A 110 -9.02 -74.85 1.10
CA GLU A 110 -8.10 -74.38 0.06
C GLU A 110 -7.49 -73.07 0.55
N ASP A 111 -6.16 -73.06 0.74
CA ASP A 111 -5.43 -71.82 0.93
C ASP A 111 -5.85 -70.89 -0.21
N GLU A 112 -6.41 -69.71 0.12
CA GLU A 112 -6.52 -68.63 -0.85
C GLU A 112 -5.09 -68.21 -1.21
N CYS A 113 -4.49 -68.94 -2.16
CA CYS A 113 -3.28 -68.57 -2.87
C CYS A 113 -3.59 -67.27 -3.61
N VAL A 114 -3.49 -66.16 -2.88
CA VAL A 114 -3.75 -64.79 -3.35
C VAL A 114 -3.04 -64.65 -4.67
N ALA A 115 -3.80 -64.67 -5.76
CA ALA A 115 -3.25 -64.77 -7.09
C ALA A 115 -2.43 -63.51 -7.36
N TRP A 116 -1.11 -63.64 -7.28
CA TRP A 116 -0.16 -62.56 -7.50
C TRP A 116 -0.25 -62.16 -8.96
N VAL A 117 -1.13 -61.20 -9.26
CA VAL A 117 -1.24 -60.59 -10.58
C VAL A 117 0.14 -60.03 -10.93
N PRO A 118 0.83 -60.57 -11.94
CA PRO A 118 2.18 -60.13 -12.27
C PRO A 118 2.06 -58.73 -12.89
N LEU A 119 2.41 -57.73 -12.10
CA LEU A 119 2.41 -56.34 -12.54
C LEU A 119 3.46 -56.10 -13.63
N GLU A 120 3.19 -55.09 -14.45
CA GLU A 120 4.12 -54.64 -15.50
C GLU A 120 5.47 -54.25 -14.86
N PRO A 121 6.60 -54.73 -15.39
CA PRO A 121 7.90 -54.57 -14.73
C PRO A 121 8.35 -53.11 -14.78
N VAL A 122 8.86 -52.60 -13.66
CA VAL A 122 9.21 -51.17 -13.55
C VAL A 122 10.52 -50.90 -14.26
N ALA A 123 10.44 -50.25 -15.41
CA ALA A 123 11.60 -49.78 -16.17
C ALA A 123 12.30 -48.62 -15.44
N PHE A 124 13.63 -48.56 -15.54
CA PHE A 124 14.40 -47.43 -15.05
C PHE A 124 14.26 -46.25 -16.02
N LEU A 125 13.80 -45.08 -15.53
CA LEU A 125 13.72 -43.86 -16.36
C LEU A 125 15.11 -43.39 -16.83
N GLU A 126 15.14 -42.78 -18.01
CA GLU A 126 16.30 -42.17 -18.67
C GLU A 126 16.75 -40.89 -17.95
N SER A 127 17.37 -41.05 -16.78
CA SER A 127 17.67 -39.96 -15.83
C SER A 127 19.12 -40.03 -15.32
N THR A 128 19.75 -38.87 -15.13
CA THR A 128 21.12 -38.70 -14.57
C THR A 128 21.31 -39.46 -13.26
N TRP A 129 20.29 -39.49 -12.41
CA TRP A 129 20.33 -40.10 -11.08
C TRP A 129 20.43 -41.64 -11.11
N ASN A 130 20.05 -42.30 -12.22
CA ASN A 130 20.26 -43.74 -12.40
C ASN A 130 21.71 -44.11 -12.80
N LEU A 131 22.56 -43.12 -13.16
CA LEU A 131 23.98 -43.33 -13.48
C LEU A 131 24.73 -44.12 -12.41
N VAL A 132 24.42 -43.89 -11.13
CA VAL A 132 25.10 -44.49 -9.98
C VAL A 132 25.01 -46.03 -9.96
N LEU A 133 23.98 -46.62 -10.57
CA LEU A 133 23.84 -48.07 -10.71
C LEU A 133 24.81 -48.64 -11.77
N VAL A 134 24.95 -47.94 -12.89
CA VAL A 134 25.68 -48.41 -14.10
C VAL A 134 27.16 -47.98 -14.08
N MET A 135 27.51 -46.97 -13.27
CA MET A 135 28.86 -46.45 -13.14
C MET A 135 29.86 -47.56 -12.75
N GLY A 136 30.88 -47.78 -13.59
CA GLY A 136 31.86 -48.84 -13.43
C GLY A 136 31.40 -50.23 -13.91
N PHE A 137 30.37 -50.31 -14.75
CA PHE A 137 30.02 -51.49 -15.58
C PHE A 137 29.95 -51.20 -17.08
N THR A 138 30.00 -49.93 -17.48
CA THR A 138 30.01 -49.53 -18.89
C THR A 138 31.41 -49.68 -19.49
N ASP A 139 31.51 -50.20 -20.72
CA ASP A 139 32.68 -50.11 -21.62
C ASP A 139 32.90 -48.68 -22.19
N ALA A 140 32.58 -47.68 -21.36
CA ALA A 140 32.75 -46.27 -21.61
C ALA A 140 34.15 -45.84 -21.17
N GLY A 141 34.72 -44.84 -21.83
CA GLY A 141 36.03 -44.32 -21.47
C GLY A 141 36.00 -43.64 -20.10
N TRP A 142 37.17 -43.52 -19.45
CA TRP A 142 37.31 -42.72 -18.24
C TRP A 142 36.79 -41.27 -18.42
N LEU A 143 36.94 -40.73 -19.63
CA LEU A 143 36.40 -39.43 -20.05
C LEU A 143 34.86 -39.42 -20.12
N ASP A 144 34.23 -40.46 -20.69
CA ASP A 144 32.76 -40.61 -20.69
C ASP A 144 32.21 -40.63 -19.25
N ILE A 145 32.91 -41.31 -18.34
CA ILE A 145 32.55 -41.40 -16.92
C ILE A 145 32.70 -40.03 -16.23
N ILE A 146 33.78 -39.27 -16.49
CA ILE A 146 33.94 -37.91 -15.96
C ILE A 146 32.83 -36.98 -16.47
N ILE A 147 32.48 -37.04 -17.77
CA ILE A 147 31.35 -36.28 -18.32
C ILE A 147 30.06 -36.66 -17.59
N ALA A 148 29.77 -37.94 -17.41
CA ALA A 148 28.56 -38.38 -16.74
C ALA A 148 28.49 -37.95 -15.26
N CYS A 149 29.61 -38.01 -14.52
CA CYS A 149 29.72 -37.46 -13.16
C CYS A 149 29.47 -35.94 -13.13
N LEU A 150 30.07 -35.19 -14.06
CA LEU A 150 29.90 -33.76 -14.17
C LEU A 150 28.45 -33.39 -14.54
N LEU A 151 27.80 -34.17 -15.42
CA LEU A 151 26.39 -34.00 -15.75
C LEU A 151 25.46 -34.26 -14.56
N LEU A 152 25.76 -35.23 -13.69
CA LEU A 152 25.00 -35.44 -12.45
C LEU A 152 25.17 -34.25 -11.47
N ILE A 153 26.38 -33.71 -11.35
CA ILE A 153 26.66 -32.52 -10.51
C ILE A 153 25.96 -31.28 -11.08
N VAL A 154 26.01 -31.06 -12.40
CA VAL A 154 25.33 -29.93 -13.06
C VAL A 154 23.81 -30.08 -13.00
N SER A 155 23.27 -31.30 -13.17
CA SER A 155 21.84 -31.63 -13.03
C SER A 155 21.30 -31.25 -11.64
N GLY A 156 21.93 -31.75 -10.57
CA GLY A 156 21.56 -31.38 -9.21
C GLY A 156 21.82 -29.91 -8.90
N GLY A 157 22.92 -29.35 -9.37
CA GLY A 157 23.29 -27.94 -9.19
C GLY A 157 22.30 -26.97 -9.84
N LEU A 158 21.77 -27.29 -11.02
CA LEU A 158 20.73 -26.51 -11.70
C LEU A 158 19.40 -26.56 -10.94
N GLN A 159 18.94 -27.75 -10.52
CA GLN A 159 17.70 -27.86 -9.75
C GLN A 159 17.80 -27.17 -8.37
N ILE A 160 18.97 -27.21 -7.72
CA ILE A 160 19.25 -26.42 -6.50
C ILE A 160 19.28 -24.92 -6.81
N ALA A 161 19.90 -24.48 -7.90
CA ALA A 161 19.92 -23.07 -8.29
C ALA A 161 18.51 -22.55 -8.60
N PHE A 162 17.68 -23.31 -9.31
CA PHE A 162 16.26 -22.98 -9.49
C PHE A 162 15.51 -22.95 -8.16
N SER A 163 15.76 -23.91 -7.24
CA SER A 163 15.15 -23.88 -5.90
C SER A 163 15.53 -22.61 -5.12
N ILE A 164 16.77 -22.11 -5.25
CA ILE A 164 17.24 -20.88 -4.60
C ILE A 164 16.65 -19.64 -5.27
N ILE A 165 16.53 -19.61 -6.60
CA ILE A 165 15.92 -18.51 -7.35
C ILE A 165 14.42 -18.40 -7.03
N LEU A 166 13.69 -19.52 -7.03
CA LEU A 166 12.26 -19.57 -6.67
C LEU A 166 11.99 -19.22 -5.20
N LEU A 167 13.02 -19.22 -4.35
CA LEU A 167 12.95 -18.81 -2.94
C LEU A 167 13.63 -17.45 -2.68
N SER A 168 14.07 -16.73 -3.71
CA SER A 168 14.64 -15.39 -3.52
C SER A 168 13.51 -14.35 -3.34
N PRO A 169 13.72 -13.31 -2.51
CA PRO A 169 12.72 -12.25 -2.33
C PRO A 169 12.46 -11.51 -3.65
N ASP A 170 13.47 -11.38 -4.52
CA ASP A 170 13.34 -10.73 -5.83
C ASP A 170 12.38 -11.46 -6.78
N PHE A 171 12.13 -12.76 -6.56
CA PHE A 171 11.30 -13.61 -7.42
C PHE A 171 9.96 -14.01 -6.78
N LEU A 172 9.92 -14.08 -5.44
CA LEU A 172 8.66 -14.18 -4.69
C LEU A 172 7.90 -12.84 -4.68
N GLY A 173 8.60 -11.71 -4.78
CA GLY A 173 8.05 -10.36 -4.64
C GLY A 173 8.08 -9.85 -3.20
N GLU A 174 7.68 -8.60 -3.00
CA GLU A 174 7.40 -8.07 -1.67
C GLU A 174 6.15 -8.74 -1.07
N PRO A 175 6.04 -8.88 0.27
CA PRO A 175 4.82 -9.33 0.92
C PRO A 175 3.67 -8.37 0.58
N PHE A 176 2.48 -8.91 0.27
CA PHE A 176 1.36 -8.13 -0.25
C PHE A 176 0.88 -7.05 0.75
N GLU A 177 1.12 -7.25 2.04
CA GLU A 177 0.87 -6.31 3.12
C GLU A 177 1.64 -4.97 2.96
N ASN A 178 2.78 -4.96 2.26
CA ASN A 178 3.48 -3.72 1.91
C ASN A 178 2.67 -2.85 0.94
N HIS A 179 1.88 -3.47 0.04
CA HIS A 179 1.02 -2.73 -0.88
C HIS A 179 -0.07 -1.96 -0.15
N ILE A 180 -0.62 -2.49 0.96
CA ILE A 180 -1.59 -1.78 1.82
C ILE A 180 -1.01 -0.44 2.29
N GLN A 181 0.21 -0.44 2.84
CA GLN A 181 0.85 0.78 3.33
C GLN A 181 1.22 1.76 2.20
N ASN A 182 1.59 1.26 1.03
CA ASN A 182 1.93 2.10 -0.12
C ASN A 182 0.69 2.73 -0.75
N VAL A 183 -0.42 1.98 -0.79
CA VAL A 183 -1.77 2.45 -1.13
C VAL A 183 -2.25 3.52 -0.16
N GLU A 184 -2.15 3.28 1.16
CA GLU A 184 -2.53 4.24 2.20
C GLU A 184 -1.76 5.57 2.07
N LYS A 185 -0.43 5.51 1.93
CA LYS A 185 0.42 6.70 1.73
C LYS A 185 0.08 7.45 0.44
N TRP A 186 -0.15 6.74 -0.66
CA TRP A 186 -0.57 7.34 -1.93
C TRP A 186 -1.92 8.03 -1.80
N ARG A 187 -2.90 7.38 -1.15
CA ARG A 187 -4.23 7.97 -0.91
C ARG A 187 -4.10 9.26 -0.11
N VAL A 188 -3.46 9.18 1.05
CA VAL A 188 -3.36 10.28 2.01
C VAL A 188 -2.60 11.46 1.41
N GLY A 189 -1.45 11.21 0.76
CA GLY A 189 -0.56 12.27 0.29
C GLY A 189 -0.79 12.77 -1.14
N VAL A 190 -1.53 12.05 -1.98
CA VAL A 190 -1.67 12.36 -3.42
C VAL A 190 -3.13 12.42 -3.86
N ALA A 191 -3.93 11.41 -3.56
CA ALA A 191 -5.23 11.19 -4.20
C ALA A 191 -6.34 12.20 -3.82
N HIS A 192 -6.09 13.04 -2.81
CA HIS A 192 -7.00 14.10 -2.37
C HIS A 192 -6.34 15.50 -2.31
N ASP A 193 -5.09 15.67 -2.78
CA ASP A 193 -4.46 16.99 -2.90
C ASP A 193 -5.14 17.77 -4.05
N TYR A 194 -5.62 18.99 -3.78
CA TYR A 194 -6.21 19.89 -4.79
C TYR A 194 -5.29 20.13 -6.01
N ARG A 195 -3.96 19.98 -5.88
CA ARG A 195 -2.99 20.06 -6.98
C ARG A 195 -3.10 18.92 -7.99
N HIS A 196 -3.77 17.84 -7.61
CA HIS A 196 -3.96 16.63 -8.39
C HIS A 196 -5.43 16.42 -8.81
N MET A 197 -6.34 17.32 -8.43
CA MET A 197 -7.72 17.35 -8.95
C MET A 197 -7.75 17.59 -10.46
N ASP A 198 -8.62 16.87 -11.16
CA ASP A 198 -8.78 16.99 -12.62
C ASP A 198 -9.62 18.22 -13.04
N LEU A 199 -9.65 18.52 -14.35
CA LEU A 199 -10.44 19.62 -14.92
C LEU A 199 -11.97 19.43 -14.82
N ALA A 200 -12.45 18.18 -14.75
CA ALA A 200 -13.84 17.82 -14.47
C ALA A 200 -14.18 17.87 -12.96
N GLN A 201 -13.22 18.23 -12.10
CA GLN A 201 -13.37 18.35 -10.64
C GLN A 201 -13.57 17.01 -9.91
N THR A 202 -13.03 15.94 -10.49
CA THR A 202 -12.87 14.64 -9.83
C THR A 202 -11.52 14.60 -9.08
N SER A 203 -11.48 13.91 -7.93
CA SER A 203 -10.26 13.67 -7.16
C SER A 203 -9.42 12.51 -7.72
N LEU A 204 -10.09 11.52 -8.32
CA LEU A 204 -9.54 10.16 -8.45
C LEU A 204 -9.89 9.49 -9.79
N ASP A 205 -9.81 10.26 -10.89
CA ASP A 205 -9.89 9.69 -12.24
C ASP A 205 -8.63 8.87 -12.59
N VAL A 206 -8.83 7.78 -13.34
CA VAL A 206 -7.80 6.89 -13.87
C VAL A 206 -6.90 7.62 -14.89
N SER A 207 -7.34 8.75 -15.44
CA SER A 207 -6.52 9.57 -16.34
C SER A 207 -5.31 10.24 -15.68
N LEU A 208 -5.24 10.29 -14.34
CA LEU A 208 -4.07 10.84 -13.66
C LEU A 208 -2.84 9.93 -13.83
N ILE A 209 -1.74 10.50 -14.33
CA ILE A 209 -0.46 9.81 -14.49
C ILE A 209 0.01 9.15 -13.18
N VAL A 210 -0.23 9.80 -12.04
CA VAL A 210 0.15 9.34 -10.69
C VAL A 210 -0.79 8.26 -10.13
N SER A 211 -1.92 7.98 -10.78
CA SER A 211 -2.90 6.95 -10.40
C SER A 211 -2.68 5.61 -11.12
N THR A 212 -1.87 5.61 -12.19
CA THR A 212 -1.78 4.48 -13.15
C THR A 212 -1.44 3.12 -12.51
N SER A 213 -0.49 3.06 -11.56
CA SER A 213 -0.14 1.82 -10.86
C SER A 213 -1.26 1.28 -9.95
N GLN A 214 -2.06 2.18 -9.40
CA GLN A 214 -3.12 1.83 -8.44
C GLN A 214 -4.37 1.36 -9.21
N ALA A 215 -4.62 1.95 -10.37
CA ALA A 215 -5.65 1.49 -11.31
C ALA A 215 -5.34 0.08 -11.85
N THR A 216 -4.08 -0.22 -12.22
CA THR A 216 -3.69 -1.59 -12.61
C THR A 216 -3.79 -2.59 -11.45
N LEU A 217 -3.42 -2.17 -10.23
CA LEU A 217 -3.56 -3.02 -9.04
C LEU A 217 -5.03 -3.35 -8.73
N LEU A 218 -5.94 -2.39 -8.90
CA LEU A 218 -7.39 -2.64 -8.76
C LEU A 218 -7.95 -3.55 -9.85
N ASP A 219 -7.56 -3.36 -11.12
CA ASP A 219 -8.00 -4.22 -12.22
C ASP A 219 -7.53 -5.68 -12.03
N GLU A 220 -6.30 -5.89 -11.54
CA GLU A 220 -5.81 -7.21 -11.11
C GLU A 220 -6.63 -7.79 -9.94
N ILE A 221 -6.89 -6.99 -8.89
CA ILE A 221 -7.63 -7.42 -7.70
C ILE A 221 -9.08 -7.80 -8.04
N ASP A 222 -9.82 -6.95 -8.76
CA ASP A 222 -11.20 -7.23 -9.13
C ASP A 222 -11.30 -8.39 -10.13
N THR A 223 -10.31 -8.57 -11.00
CA THR A 223 -10.20 -9.73 -11.89
C THR A 223 -9.93 -11.03 -11.12
N PHE A 224 -9.05 -11.01 -10.11
CA PHE A 224 -8.73 -12.17 -9.28
C PHE A 224 -9.88 -12.55 -8.32
N LEU A 225 -10.43 -11.56 -7.62
CA LEU A 225 -11.58 -11.71 -6.73
C LEU A 225 -12.90 -11.98 -7.48
N GLY A 226 -12.91 -11.78 -8.81
CA GLY A 226 -14.02 -11.92 -9.75
C GLY A 226 -15.07 -12.95 -9.34
N LEU A 227 -16.19 -12.44 -8.82
CA LEU A 227 -17.13 -13.22 -8.02
C LEU A 227 -18.11 -14.02 -8.90
N LEU A 228 -17.95 -15.34 -8.96
CA LEU A 228 -18.91 -16.22 -9.63
C LEU A 228 -20.22 -16.29 -8.82
N LYS A 229 -21.15 -15.38 -9.16
CA LYS A 229 -22.46 -15.19 -8.51
C LYS A 229 -23.29 -16.45 -8.19
N PRO A 230 -23.25 -17.59 -8.94
CA PRO A 230 -23.97 -18.79 -8.53
C PRO A 230 -23.28 -19.62 -7.43
N PHE A 231 -22.02 -19.36 -7.09
CA PHE A 231 -21.23 -20.20 -6.16
C PHE A 231 -20.56 -19.46 -5.00
N ASN A 232 -20.49 -18.12 -5.03
CA ASN A 232 -19.75 -17.29 -4.07
C ASN A 232 -18.25 -17.66 -3.96
N VAL A 233 -17.64 -18.10 -5.05
CA VAL A 233 -16.21 -18.40 -5.16
C VAL A 233 -15.58 -17.45 -6.19
N SER A 234 -14.44 -16.85 -5.84
CA SER A 234 -13.64 -16.00 -6.73
C SER A 234 -12.90 -16.84 -7.78
N LEU A 235 -12.90 -16.37 -9.03
CA LEU A 235 -12.30 -17.11 -10.15
C LEU A 235 -10.80 -17.31 -10.01
N GLY A 236 -10.06 -16.29 -9.56
CA GLY A 236 -8.60 -16.34 -9.35
C GLY A 236 -8.20 -17.36 -8.29
N ILE A 237 -8.89 -17.37 -7.14
CA ILE A 237 -8.70 -18.36 -6.06
C ILE A 237 -8.87 -19.79 -6.60
N LEU A 238 -9.94 -20.06 -7.34
CA LEU A 238 -10.21 -21.39 -7.90
C LEU A 238 -9.15 -21.81 -8.92
N LEU A 239 -8.68 -20.88 -9.76
CA LEU A 239 -7.60 -21.15 -10.72
C LEU A 239 -6.27 -21.39 -10.02
N CYS A 240 -5.93 -20.59 -9.01
CA CYS A 240 -4.74 -20.76 -8.17
C CYS A 240 -4.70 -22.17 -7.57
N MET A 241 -5.79 -22.61 -6.94
CA MET A 241 -5.89 -23.95 -6.38
C MET A 241 -5.83 -25.07 -7.44
N LEU A 242 -6.36 -24.86 -8.66
CA LEU A 242 -6.21 -25.83 -9.75
C LEU A 242 -4.76 -25.93 -10.26
N CYS A 243 -4.04 -24.82 -10.34
CA CYS A 243 -2.62 -24.80 -10.72
C CYS A 243 -1.72 -25.41 -9.62
N ILE A 244 -2.01 -25.13 -8.34
CA ILE A 244 -1.36 -25.79 -7.20
C ILE A 244 -1.67 -27.29 -7.19
N LEU A 245 -2.90 -27.71 -7.47
CA LEU A 245 -3.27 -29.13 -7.62
C LEU A 245 -2.48 -29.80 -8.74
N MET A 246 -2.40 -29.16 -9.91
CA MET A 246 -1.63 -29.66 -11.05
C MET A 246 -0.13 -29.79 -10.72
N TRP A 247 0.45 -28.80 -10.04
CA TRP A 247 1.83 -28.84 -9.56
C TRP A 247 2.07 -29.96 -8.55
N CYS A 248 1.21 -30.10 -7.55
CA CYS A 248 1.24 -31.19 -6.57
C CYS A 248 1.11 -32.58 -7.24
N LEU A 249 0.32 -32.71 -8.31
CA LEU A 249 0.21 -33.95 -9.09
C LEU A 249 1.50 -34.28 -9.88
N TYR A 250 2.15 -33.28 -10.50
CA TYR A 250 3.46 -33.48 -11.13
C TYR A 250 4.50 -33.96 -10.10
N LEU A 251 4.57 -33.33 -8.93
CA LEU A 251 5.52 -33.72 -7.88
C LEU A 251 5.16 -35.07 -7.25
N CYS A 252 3.88 -35.40 -7.07
CA CYS A 252 3.50 -36.72 -6.58
C CYS A 252 3.84 -37.85 -7.56
N ASN A 253 3.80 -37.59 -8.87
CA ASN A 253 4.32 -38.53 -9.86
C ASN A 253 5.84 -38.73 -9.71
N GLU A 254 6.60 -37.65 -9.52
CA GLU A 254 8.05 -37.71 -9.28
C GLU A 254 8.39 -38.44 -7.96
N PHE A 255 7.76 -38.09 -6.84
CA PHE A 255 7.96 -38.78 -5.56
C PHE A 255 7.61 -40.27 -5.66
N ARG A 256 6.59 -40.64 -6.44
CA ARG A 256 6.23 -42.03 -6.69
C ARG A 256 7.29 -42.74 -7.54
N ALA A 257 7.85 -42.09 -8.57
CA ALA A 257 8.97 -42.62 -9.35
C ALA A 257 10.23 -42.84 -8.49
N ILE A 258 10.56 -41.88 -7.61
CA ILE A 258 11.63 -42.03 -6.61
C ILE A 258 11.34 -43.24 -5.69
N GLY A 259 10.14 -43.31 -5.11
CA GLY A 259 9.75 -44.38 -4.19
C GLY A 259 9.81 -45.78 -4.81
N LEU A 260 9.26 -45.95 -6.02
CA LEU A 260 9.30 -47.21 -6.77
C LEU A 260 10.72 -47.61 -7.18
N SER A 261 11.54 -46.64 -7.63
CA SER A 261 12.94 -46.92 -7.98
C SER A 261 13.81 -47.29 -6.77
N LEU A 262 13.57 -46.66 -5.62
CA LEU A 262 14.23 -47.00 -4.36
C LEU A 262 13.80 -48.39 -3.88
N GLU A 263 12.51 -48.73 -3.97
CA GLU A 263 12.02 -50.09 -3.68
C GLU A 263 12.64 -51.15 -4.58
N ALA A 264 12.67 -50.93 -5.90
CA ALA A 264 13.24 -51.86 -6.85
C ALA A 264 14.70 -52.21 -6.50
N VAL A 265 15.48 -51.21 -6.07
CA VAL A 265 16.87 -51.40 -5.63
C VAL A 265 16.98 -51.97 -4.20
N LEU A 266 16.02 -51.69 -3.31
CA LEU A 266 15.94 -52.31 -1.97
C LEU A 266 15.74 -53.83 -2.02
N GLN A 267 15.07 -54.35 -3.06
CA GLN A 267 14.85 -55.79 -3.28
C GLN A 267 16.08 -56.53 -3.84
N ILE A 268 17.13 -55.83 -4.30
CA ILE A 268 18.36 -56.46 -4.81
C ILE A 268 19.23 -56.96 -3.64
N PRO A 269 19.66 -58.24 -3.61
CA PRO A 269 20.49 -58.78 -2.54
C PRO A 269 21.87 -58.12 -2.51
N ARG A 270 22.32 -57.75 -1.31
CA ARG A 270 23.54 -56.96 -1.08
C ARG A 270 24.75 -57.85 -0.78
N ARG A 271 25.90 -57.55 -1.39
CA ARG A 271 27.20 -58.25 -1.18
C ARG A 271 28.36 -57.25 -1.14
N ALA A 272 29.59 -57.75 -0.98
CA ALA A 272 30.80 -56.93 -1.03
C ALA A 272 31.09 -56.42 -2.46
N TYR A 273 30.92 -57.30 -3.45
CA TYR A 273 31.03 -56.99 -4.88
C TYR A 273 29.64 -56.93 -5.53
N THR A 274 29.52 -56.21 -6.65
CA THR A 274 28.30 -56.19 -7.49
C THR A 274 28.46 -57.21 -8.61
N THR A 275 27.38 -57.90 -8.99
CA THR A 275 27.33 -58.76 -10.19
C THR A 275 26.21 -58.30 -11.11
N PHE A 276 26.53 -58.16 -12.40
CA PHE A 276 25.65 -57.65 -13.44
C PHE A 276 25.73 -58.57 -14.66
N ASP A 277 24.64 -59.29 -14.92
CA ASP A 277 24.57 -60.36 -15.90
C ASP A 277 23.38 -60.10 -16.82
N HIS A 278 23.62 -60.04 -18.13
CA HIS A 278 22.57 -59.98 -19.17
C HIS A 278 21.54 -58.84 -18.98
N GLY A 279 21.97 -57.67 -18.50
CA GLY A 279 21.10 -56.50 -18.25
C GLY A 279 20.54 -56.43 -16.82
N ARG A 280 20.77 -57.46 -16.00
CA ARG A 280 20.18 -57.60 -14.65
C ARG A 280 21.25 -57.56 -13.55
N PHE A 281 20.97 -56.83 -12.47
CA PHE A 281 21.77 -56.93 -11.24
C PHE A 281 21.42 -58.23 -10.49
N ALA A 282 22.38 -59.15 -10.40
CA ALA A 282 22.22 -60.38 -9.61
C ALA A 282 22.53 -60.12 -8.12
N THR A 283 23.51 -59.26 -7.81
CA THR A 283 23.79 -58.75 -6.45
C THR A 283 24.38 -57.34 -6.52
N ILE A 284 24.10 -56.46 -5.53
CA ILE A 284 24.62 -55.07 -5.48
C ILE A 284 25.62 -54.87 -4.34
N SER A 285 26.67 -54.07 -4.55
CA SER A 285 27.63 -53.72 -3.49
C SER A 285 27.06 -52.69 -2.51
N TYR A 286 27.41 -52.82 -1.23
CA TYR A 286 26.97 -51.89 -0.19
C TYR A 286 27.27 -50.41 -0.51
N LEU A 287 28.43 -50.12 -1.12
CA LEU A 287 28.80 -48.76 -1.51
C LEU A 287 27.92 -48.21 -2.64
N ARG A 288 27.69 -48.98 -3.72
CA ARG A 288 26.79 -48.55 -4.81
C ARG A 288 25.35 -48.40 -4.31
N PHE A 289 24.88 -49.30 -3.47
CA PHE A 289 23.57 -49.21 -2.83
C PHE A 289 23.45 -47.92 -1.99
N ALA A 290 24.44 -47.61 -1.14
CA ALA A 290 24.43 -46.41 -0.33
C ALA A 290 24.49 -45.12 -1.16
N LEU A 291 25.34 -45.06 -2.19
CA LEU A 291 25.42 -43.93 -3.11
C LEU A 291 24.13 -43.74 -3.92
N TYR A 292 23.46 -44.82 -4.34
CA TYR A 292 22.16 -44.73 -5.02
C TYR A 292 21.06 -44.21 -4.09
N CYS A 293 21.01 -44.71 -2.86
CA CYS A 293 20.07 -44.22 -1.85
C CYS A 293 20.32 -42.74 -1.55
N LEU A 294 21.58 -42.32 -1.38
CA LEU A 294 21.95 -40.92 -1.18
C LEU A 294 21.49 -40.06 -2.37
N ALA A 295 21.80 -40.46 -3.61
CA ALA A 295 21.39 -39.74 -4.81
C ALA A 295 19.86 -39.62 -4.92
N ARG A 296 19.10 -40.70 -4.65
CA ARG A 296 17.63 -40.67 -4.65
C ARG A 296 17.03 -39.84 -3.52
N ILE A 297 17.64 -39.83 -2.33
CA ILE A 297 17.26 -38.94 -1.22
C ILE A 297 17.55 -37.49 -1.60
N THR A 298 18.70 -37.18 -2.18
CA THR A 298 19.02 -35.82 -2.66
C THR A 298 18.02 -35.34 -3.72
N ARG A 299 17.68 -36.15 -4.73
CA ARG A 299 16.61 -35.81 -5.69
C ARG A 299 15.27 -35.58 -4.99
N GLY A 300 14.91 -36.41 -4.01
CA GLY A 300 13.68 -36.24 -3.22
C GLY A 300 13.65 -34.97 -2.35
N VAL A 301 14.78 -34.58 -1.76
CA VAL A 301 14.91 -33.30 -1.03
C VAL A 301 14.80 -32.12 -1.98
N ILE A 302 15.47 -32.17 -3.13
CA ILE A 302 15.37 -31.13 -4.17
C ILE A 302 13.93 -31.01 -4.69
N ALA A 303 13.26 -32.14 -4.98
CA ALA A 303 11.86 -32.16 -5.39
C ALA A 303 10.93 -31.61 -4.29
N GLY A 304 11.24 -31.81 -3.01
CA GLY A 304 10.51 -31.22 -1.88
C GLY A 304 10.72 -29.71 -1.73
N LEU A 305 11.94 -29.22 -1.98
CA LEU A 305 12.25 -27.79 -2.02
C LEU A 305 11.55 -27.11 -3.21
N LEU A 306 11.58 -27.74 -4.39
CA LEU A 306 10.83 -27.26 -5.57
C LEU A 306 9.32 -27.31 -5.36
N LEU A 307 8.77 -28.35 -4.72
CA LEU A 307 7.35 -28.40 -4.35
C LEU A 307 6.98 -27.18 -3.51
N TYR A 308 7.71 -26.96 -2.41
CA TYR A 308 7.46 -25.86 -1.47
C TYR A 308 7.62 -24.48 -2.16
N ALA A 309 8.72 -24.27 -2.89
CA ALA A 309 8.98 -23.02 -3.60
C ALA A 309 7.94 -22.73 -4.70
N GLY A 310 7.55 -23.76 -5.46
CA GLY A 310 6.54 -23.63 -6.51
C GLY A 310 5.13 -23.40 -5.97
N ILE A 311 4.77 -23.99 -4.82
CA ILE A 311 3.51 -23.66 -4.12
C ILE A 311 3.53 -22.19 -3.67
N LEU A 312 4.63 -21.74 -3.07
CA LEU A 312 4.78 -20.37 -2.57
C LEU A 312 4.72 -19.33 -3.71
N TRP A 313 5.41 -19.60 -4.83
CA TRP A 313 5.40 -18.74 -6.02
C TRP A 313 4.03 -18.70 -6.71
N LEU A 314 3.36 -19.85 -6.88
CA LEU A 314 2.00 -19.90 -7.44
C LEU A 314 0.97 -19.21 -6.54
N ALA A 315 1.13 -19.30 -5.22
CA ALA A 315 0.23 -18.65 -4.28
C ALA A 315 0.42 -17.12 -4.22
N ASN A 316 1.64 -16.60 -4.44
CA ASN A 316 1.89 -15.16 -4.46
C ASN A 316 1.75 -14.50 -5.85
N THR A 317 1.30 -15.25 -6.87
CA THR A 317 1.05 -14.69 -8.21
C THR A 317 -0.36 -14.09 -8.28
N THR A 318 -0.48 -12.76 -8.35
CA THR A 318 -1.77 -12.02 -8.45
C THR A 318 -2.42 -12.17 -9.83
N SER A 319 -1.62 -12.05 -10.89
CA SER A 319 -2.06 -12.07 -12.28
C SER A 319 -2.54 -13.45 -12.74
N ILE A 320 -3.79 -13.53 -13.19
CA ILE A 320 -4.42 -14.77 -13.70
C ILE A 320 -3.65 -15.37 -14.89
N THR A 321 -3.13 -14.55 -15.80
CA THR A 321 -2.37 -15.03 -16.96
C THR A 321 -1.03 -15.60 -16.55
N ASP A 322 -0.35 -14.94 -15.62
CA ASP A 322 0.99 -15.33 -15.19
C ASP A 322 0.93 -16.56 -14.28
N LEU A 323 -0.13 -16.75 -13.50
CA LEU A 323 -0.33 -17.95 -12.69
C LEU A 323 -0.36 -19.21 -13.56
N MET A 324 -1.05 -19.17 -14.71
CA MET A 324 -1.05 -20.27 -15.68
C MET A 324 0.32 -20.49 -16.32
N LEU A 325 1.04 -19.41 -16.69
CA LEU A 325 2.37 -19.50 -17.29
C LEU A 325 3.40 -20.05 -16.29
N ASN A 326 3.37 -19.60 -15.04
CA ASN A 326 4.23 -20.02 -13.94
C ASN A 326 4.01 -21.51 -13.63
N ALA A 327 2.77 -21.99 -13.63
CA ALA A 327 2.46 -23.41 -13.42
C ALA A 327 3.02 -24.33 -14.52
N VAL A 328 3.02 -23.87 -15.78
CA VAL A 328 3.63 -24.60 -16.91
C VAL A 328 5.16 -24.50 -16.87
N ALA A 329 5.72 -23.33 -16.51
CA ALA A 329 7.15 -23.12 -16.36
C ALA A 329 7.74 -23.99 -15.25
N LEU A 330 7.05 -24.13 -14.12
CA LEU A 330 7.41 -25.04 -13.03
C LEU A 330 7.49 -26.50 -13.49
N GLY A 331 6.53 -26.96 -14.30
CA GLY A 331 6.61 -28.28 -14.94
C GLY A 331 7.87 -28.44 -15.79
N ALA A 332 8.17 -27.45 -16.64
CA ALA A 332 9.38 -27.45 -17.46
C ALA A 332 10.69 -27.43 -16.62
N VAL A 333 10.70 -26.83 -15.43
CA VAL A 333 11.85 -26.81 -14.50
C VAL A 333 12.16 -28.20 -13.94
N LEU A 334 11.15 -29.06 -13.71
CA LEU A 334 11.39 -30.47 -13.34
C LEU A 334 12.09 -31.23 -14.47
N ASP A 335 11.54 -31.11 -15.69
CA ASP A 335 11.99 -31.83 -16.90
C ASP A 335 13.41 -31.43 -17.36
N VAL A 336 13.98 -30.32 -16.85
CA VAL A 336 15.33 -29.85 -17.20
C VAL A 336 16.37 -30.96 -17.09
N ASP A 337 16.31 -31.81 -16.06
CA ASP A 337 17.37 -32.79 -15.85
C ASP A 337 17.27 -34.02 -16.77
N GLU A 338 16.05 -34.40 -17.17
CA GLU A 338 15.82 -35.36 -18.26
C GLU A 338 16.22 -34.77 -19.63
N MET A 339 15.96 -33.46 -19.86
CA MET A 339 16.42 -32.77 -21.06
C MET A 339 17.95 -32.73 -21.16
N PHE A 340 18.65 -32.43 -20.05
CA PHE A 340 20.11 -32.46 -19.97
C PHE A 340 20.65 -33.90 -20.14
N PHE A 341 20.02 -34.91 -19.54
CA PHE A 341 20.37 -36.32 -19.77
C PHE A 341 20.26 -36.70 -21.24
N ALA A 342 19.11 -36.42 -21.87
CA ALA A 342 18.82 -36.80 -23.25
C ALA A 342 19.77 -36.13 -24.26
N ALA A 343 20.14 -34.87 -24.00
CA ALA A 343 21.00 -34.06 -24.85
C ALA A 343 22.50 -34.38 -24.69
N LEU A 344 23.01 -34.50 -23.45
CA LEU A 344 24.44 -34.46 -23.16
C LEU A 344 25.06 -35.79 -22.71
N MET A 345 24.26 -36.75 -22.22
CA MET A 345 24.81 -38.03 -21.71
C MET A 345 25.42 -38.86 -22.87
N PRO A 346 26.68 -39.35 -22.75
CA PRO A 346 27.32 -40.15 -23.79
C PRO A 346 26.48 -41.36 -24.22
N LYS A 347 26.38 -41.60 -25.53
CA LYS A 347 25.47 -42.63 -26.10
C LYS A 347 25.73 -44.04 -25.57
N LYS A 348 26.98 -44.40 -25.26
CA LYS A 348 27.33 -45.67 -24.59
C LYS A 348 26.62 -45.84 -23.24
N ILE A 349 26.53 -44.76 -22.46
CA ILE A 349 25.93 -44.75 -21.12
C ILE A 349 24.40 -44.72 -21.23
N GLN A 350 23.84 -43.94 -22.17
CA GLN A 350 22.40 -43.98 -22.47
C GLN A 350 21.94 -45.39 -22.87
N ILE A 351 22.64 -46.06 -23.79
CA ILE A 351 22.35 -47.45 -24.17
C ILE A 351 22.46 -48.38 -22.96
N LYS A 352 23.49 -48.27 -22.12
CA LYS A 352 23.63 -49.13 -20.93
C LYS A 352 22.64 -48.84 -19.80
N ILE A 353 21.92 -47.70 -19.83
CA ILE A 353 20.77 -47.43 -18.97
C ILE A 353 19.48 -48.01 -19.59
N GLN A 354 19.34 -47.95 -20.91
CA GLN A 354 18.24 -48.60 -21.65
C GLN A 354 18.32 -50.15 -21.64
N ASP A 355 19.53 -50.71 -21.55
CA ASP A 355 19.80 -52.16 -21.44
C ASP A 355 19.44 -52.76 -20.06
N LEU A 356 18.99 -51.95 -19.08
CA LEU A 356 18.66 -52.44 -17.74
C LEU A 356 17.32 -53.20 -17.74
N GLU A 357 17.34 -54.47 -17.31
CA GLU A 357 16.12 -55.27 -17.16
C GLU A 357 15.19 -54.60 -16.13
N ALA A 358 13.96 -54.29 -16.55
CA ALA A 358 12.92 -53.69 -15.71
C ALA A 358 12.62 -54.61 -14.51
N ILE A 359 12.71 -54.07 -13.30
CA ILE A 359 12.64 -54.87 -12.07
C ILE A 359 11.18 -55.19 -11.74
N LYS A 360 10.90 -56.48 -11.52
CA LYS A 360 9.60 -56.99 -11.09
C LYS A 360 9.43 -56.78 -9.58
N ILE A 361 8.74 -55.71 -9.21
CA ILE A 361 8.40 -55.39 -7.82
C ILE A 361 7.21 -56.25 -7.37
N ASN A 362 7.39 -57.05 -6.32
CA ASN A 362 6.30 -57.86 -5.73
C ASN A 362 5.33 -56.99 -4.91
N TYR A 363 4.37 -56.33 -5.58
CA TYR A 363 3.39 -55.47 -4.94
C TYR A 363 2.29 -56.27 -4.22
N THR A 364 2.01 -55.92 -2.95
CA THR A 364 0.90 -56.51 -2.20
C THR A 364 -0.35 -55.63 -2.30
N ARG A 365 -1.54 -56.24 -2.43
CA ARG A 365 -2.82 -55.52 -2.55
C ARG A 365 -3.06 -54.56 -1.38
N ARG A 366 -2.77 -55.00 -0.15
CA ARG A 366 -2.89 -54.16 1.06
C ARG A 366 -1.93 -52.96 1.02
N ARG A 367 -0.71 -53.15 0.51
CA ARG A 367 0.25 -52.04 0.39
C ARG A 367 -0.21 -50.99 -0.62
N SER A 368 -0.67 -51.39 -1.80
CA SER A 368 -1.21 -50.45 -2.79
C SER A 368 -2.40 -49.66 -2.25
N GLN A 369 -3.26 -50.29 -1.44
CA GLN A 369 -4.37 -49.59 -0.76
C GLN A 369 -3.86 -48.58 0.28
N ILE A 370 -2.86 -48.94 1.11
CA ILE A 370 -2.26 -48.03 2.09
C ILE A 370 -1.51 -46.88 1.40
N GLU A 371 -0.76 -47.16 0.32
CA GLU A 371 -0.09 -46.17 -0.54
C GLU A 371 -1.10 -45.17 -1.11
N ALA A 372 -2.20 -45.66 -1.72
CA ALA A 372 -3.22 -44.81 -2.31
C ALA A 372 -3.93 -43.93 -1.27
N VAL A 373 -4.23 -44.47 -0.08
CA VAL A 373 -4.82 -43.69 1.03
C VAL A 373 -3.81 -42.68 1.59
N LEU A 374 -2.53 -43.05 1.72
CA LEU A 374 -1.49 -42.14 2.20
C LEU A 374 -1.22 -41.00 1.19
N LEU A 375 -1.14 -41.31 -0.10
CA LEU A 375 -1.02 -40.30 -1.16
C LEU A 375 -2.25 -39.39 -1.21
N LEU A 376 -3.47 -39.91 -1.02
CA LEU A 376 -4.68 -39.10 -0.91
C LEU A 376 -4.63 -38.16 0.30
N LEU A 377 -4.23 -38.66 1.48
CA LEU A 377 -4.08 -37.84 2.69
C LEU A 377 -2.98 -36.77 2.55
N ILE A 378 -1.87 -37.10 1.89
CA ILE A 378 -0.79 -36.16 1.58
C ILE A 378 -1.30 -35.10 0.59
N MET A 379 -2.00 -35.48 -0.48
CA MET A 379 -2.61 -34.53 -1.42
C MET A 379 -3.64 -33.63 -0.74
N CYS A 380 -4.50 -34.16 0.14
CA CYS A 380 -5.39 -33.34 0.94
C CYS A 380 -4.62 -32.35 1.84
N GLY A 381 -3.54 -32.79 2.49
CA GLY A 381 -2.68 -31.91 3.29
C GLY A 381 -2.00 -30.82 2.46
N LEU A 382 -1.43 -31.17 1.31
CA LEU A 382 -0.78 -30.26 0.36
C LEU A 382 -1.76 -29.29 -0.32
N MET A 383 -3.07 -29.56 -0.30
CA MET A 383 -4.12 -28.66 -0.80
C MET A 383 -4.72 -27.79 0.31
N LEU A 384 -4.92 -28.34 1.52
CA LEU A 384 -5.45 -27.59 2.66
C LEU A 384 -4.43 -26.61 3.25
N TRP A 385 -3.13 -26.95 3.25
CA TRP A 385 -2.08 -26.06 3.77
C TRP A 385 -1.99 -24.72 3.01
N PRO A 386 -1.79 -24.67 1.68
CA PRO A 386 -1.69 -23.39 0.97
C PRO A 386 -3.03 -22.65 0.93
N TRP A 387 -4.17 -23.35 1.00
CA TRP A 387 -5.48 -22.70 1.16
C TRP A 387 -5.49 -21.81 2.41
N PHE A 388 -5.32 -22.40 3.61
CA PHE A 388 -5.46 -21.67 4.88
C PHE A 388 -4.30 -20.71 5.19
N TYR A 389 -3.09 -20.99 4.68
CA TYR A 389 -1.89 -20.23 5.06
C TYR A 389 -1.34 -19.27 4.00
N LEU A 390 -1.81 -19.34 2.75
CA LEU A 390 -1.33 -18.47 1.66
C LEU A 390 -2.50 -17.83 0.89
N VAL A 391 -3.40 -18.63 0.32
CA VAL A 391 -4.41 -18.15 -0.64
C VAL A 391 -5.59 -17.44 0.06
N GLU A 392 -6.08 -17.95 1.19
CA GLU A 392 -7.12 -17.28 1.98
C GLU A 392 -6.60 -15.96 2.62
N PRO A 393 -5.40 -15.90 3.24
CA PRO A 393 -4.78 -14.64 3.63
C PRO A 393 -4.60 -13.64 2.48
N LEU A 394 -4.07 -14.06 1.32
CA LEU A 394 -3.90 -13.17 0.17
C LEU A 394 -5.24 -12.60 -0.31
N ALA A 395 -6.29 -13.42 -0.40
CA ALA A 395 -7.63 -12.95 -0.78
C ALA A 395 -8.19 -11.94 0.23
N ASN A 396 -7.95 -12.13 1.53
CA ASN A 396 -8.34 -11.17 2.56
C ASN A 396 -7.56 -9.85 2.44
N HIS A 397 -6.25 -9.90 2.18
CA HIS A 397 -5.45 -8.68 1.96
C HIS A 397 -5.77 -7.98 0.63
N MET A 398 -6.19 -8.70 -0.41
CA MET A 398 -6.73 -8.10 -1.64
C MET A 398 -8.06 -7.36 -1.36
N LEU A 399 -8.94 -7.95 -0.55
CA LEU A 399 -10.16 -7.29 -0.08
C LEU A 399 -9.84 -6.06 0.81
N GLU A 400 -8.78 -6.12 1.60
CA GLU A 400 -8.28 -5.03 2.45
C GLU A 400 -7.68 -3.88 1.62
N VAL A 401 -6.90 -4.18 0.57
CA VAL A 401 -6.41 -3.18 -0.40
C VAL A 401 -7.57 -2.56 -1.17
N ASN A 402 -8.57 -3.36 -1.59
CA ASN A 402 -9.77 -2.84 -2.25
C ASN A 402 -10.56 -1.93 -1.28
N ALA A 403 -10.76 -2.32 -0.02
CA ALA A 403 -11.40 -1.47 0.98
C ALA A 403 -10.61 -0.17 1.27
N THR A 404 -9.28 -0.23 1.27
CA THR A 404 -8.37 0.92 1.50
C THR A 404 -8.17 1.78 0.24
N LEU A 405 -8.66 1.35 -0.93
CA LEU A 405 -8.76 2.14 -2.17
C LEU A 405 -10.18 2.64 -2.46
N CYS A 406 -11.20 1.87 -2.10
CA CYS A 406 -12.59 2.00 -2.59
C CYS A 406 -13.66 2.07 -1.48
N GLY A 407 -13.28 2.18 -0.20
CA GLY A 407 -14.22 2.35 0.94
C GLY A 407 -14.59 3.81 1.23
N GLY A 408 -14.92 4.11 2.50
CA GLY A 408 -14.96 5.48 3.06
C GLY A 408 -15.93 6.50 2.44
N ASN A 409 -15.81 7.77 2.84
CA ASN A 409 -16.32 8.89 2.05
C ASN A 409 -15.33 9.20 0.95
N GLN A 410 -15.88 9.41 -0.23
CA GLN A 410 -15.22 9.30 -1.50
C GLN A 410 -15.08 10.69 -2.16
N ASP A 411 -15.89 11.68 -1.79
CA ASP A 411 -16.15 12.88 -2.58
C ASP A 411 -15.43 14.11 -2.04
N PHE A 412 -14.10 14.12 -1.90
CA PHE A 412 -13.40 15.37 -1.49
C PHE A 412 -11.99 15.56 -2.06
N VAL A 413 -11.60 16.83 -2.13
CA VAL A 413 -10.20 17.31 -2.21
C VAL A 413 -9.92 18.32 -1.11
N VAL A 414 -8.65 18.54 -0.81
CA VAL A 414 -8.21 19.45 0.24
C VAL A 414 -7.03 20.31 -0.20
N GLY A 415 -6.99 21.56 0.26
CA GLY A 415 -5.82 22.42 0.17
C GLY A 415 -5.59 23.19 1.47
N ILE A 416 -4.33 23.57 1.71
CA ILE A 416 -3.94 24.46 2.81
C ILE A 416 -4.01 25.91 2.31
N ASN A 417 -4.59 26.84 3.07
CA ASN A 417 -4.32 28.25 2.86
C ASN A 417 -2.97 28.59 3.53
N SER A 418 -1.92 28.74 2.72
CA SER A 418 -0.56 29.08 3.17
C SER A 418 -0.48 30.39 3.98
N ASN A 419 -1.47 31.26 3.85
CA ASN A 419 -1.48 32.60 4.45
C ASN A 419 -2.32 32.66 5.74
N GLN A 420 -2.86 31.51 6.19
CA GLN A 420 -3.70 31.39 7.39
C GLN A 420 -3.42 30.12 8.21
N GLY A 421 -2.65 29.16 7.67
CA GLY A 421 -2.43 27.84 8.28
C GLY A 421 -3.63 26.89 8.24
N ILE A 422 -4.84 27.37 7.90
CA ILE A 422 -6.06 26.57 7.90
C ILE A 422 -6.14 25.59 6.74
N THR A 423 -6.74 24.44 7.02
CA THR A 423 -7.15 23.45 6.01
C THR A 423 -8.50 23.85 5.43
N ILE A 424 -8.66 23.80 4.10
CA ILE A 424 -9.95 24.01 3.43
C ILE A 424 -10.23 22.83 2.49
N GLY A 425 -11.22 22.02 2.87
CA GLY A 425 -11.77 20.96 2.04
C GLY A 425 -12.83 21.48 1.08
N ARG A 426 -13.04 20.75 -0.02
CA ARG A 426 -14.19 20.91 -0.91
C ARG A 426 -14.67 19.52 -1.34
N GLU A 427 -15.98 19.33 -1.36
CA GLU A 427 -16.60 18.14 -1.95
C GLU A 427 -16.36 18.06 -3.47
N THR A 428 -16.01 16.86 -3.94
CA THR A 428 -15.82 16.50 -5.36
C THR A 428 -16.88 15.48 -5.80
N THR A 429 -16.47 14.28 -6.21
CA THR A 429 -17.32 13.14 -6.58
C THR A 429 -16.58 11.83 -6.26
N ASN A 430 -17.32 10.78 -5.90
CA ASN A 430 -16.86 9.58 -5.19
C ASN A 430 -15.53 8.93 -5.71
N PHE A 431 -14.40 9.03 -4.98
CA PHE A 431 -13.55 7.87 -4.59
C PHE A 431 -12.68 8.04 -3.29
N GLY A 432 -12.74 7.12 -2.29
CA GLY A 432 -12.20 7.26 -0.89
C GLY A 432 -11.96 5.90 -0.19
N ALA A 433 -11.68 5.72 1.13
CA ALA A 433 -10.73 6.35 2.07
C ALA A 433 -9.71 5.23 2.52
N ASP A 434 -8.75 5.23 3.46
CA ASP A 434 -8.46 5.76 4.83
C ASP A 434 -6.93 5.47 5.14
N ARG A 435 -6.28 5.62 6.32
CA ARG A 435 -6.16 6.77 7.27
C ARG A 435 -4.96 6.60 8.26
N ASN A 436 -3.85 7.35 8.12
CA ASN A 436 -2.92 7.67 9.24
C ASN A 436 -2.45 9.15 9.18
N VAL A 437 -2.72 9.92 10.24
CA VAL A 437 -3.54 11.14 10.11
C VAL A 437 -2.86 12.45 10.60
N SER A 438 -2.59 13.40 9.68
CA SER A 438 -2.20 14.81 9.94
C SER A 438 -3.39 15.73 10.24
N LEU A 439 -3.17 17.03 10.53
CA LEU A 439 -4.23 18.04 10.75
C LEU A 439 -5.25 18.08 9.59
N ILE A 440 -4.76 18.00 8.36
CA ILE A 440 -5.58 17.95 7.15
C ILE A 440 -6.49 16.72 7.19
N GLU A 441 -5.92 15.57 7.53
CA GLU A 441 -6.66 14.32 7.64
C GLU A 441 -7.57 14.25 8.87
N ILE A 442 -7.33 15.02 9.95
CA ILE A 442 -8.28 15.21 11.06
C ILE A 442 -9.51 15.95 10.53
N ALA A 443 -9.31 17.05 9.81
CA ALA A 443 -10.39 17.87 9.25
C ALA A 443 -11.20 17.10 8.19
N VAL A 444 -10.52 16.33 7.34
CA VAL A 444 -11.15 15.33 6.45
C VAL A 444 -11.93 14.31 7.25
N ARG A 445 -11.36 13.71 8.30
CA ARG A 445 -12.00 12.65 9.08
C ARG A 445 -13.27 13.12 9.81
N ASP A 446 -13.30 14.36 10.30
CA ASP A 446 -14.50 14.97 10.87
C ASP A 446 -15.63 15.09 9.84
N LEU A 447 -15.31 15.55 8.63
CA LEU A 447 -16.29 15.71 7.56
C LEU A 447 -16.73 14.37 6.93
N ALA A 448 -15.76 13.51 6.62
CA ALA A 448 -15.93 12.26 5.89
C ALA A 448 -16.79 11.21 6.62
N PHE A 449 -16.85 11.27 7.96
CA PHE A 449 -17.51 10.26 8.78
C PHE A 449 -18.65 10.83 9.65
N ARG A 450 -19.12 12.05 9.33
CA ARG A 450 -20.30 12.67 9.95
C ARG A 450 -21.59 12.16 9.27
N GLY A 451 -22.69 12.08 10.03
CA GLY A 451 -24.01 11.74 9.48
C GLY A 451 -24.71 12.96 8.86
N ASP A 452 -25.62 12.71 7.93
CA ASP A 452 -26.34 13.72 7.12
C ASP A 452 -26.98 14.88 7.91
N ASP A 453 -27.33 14.68 9.19
CA ASP A 453 -28.12 15.63 9.97
C ASP A 453 -27.38 16.90 10.43
N SER A 454 -26.05 17.04 10.21
CA SER A 454 -25.30 18.25 10.62
C SER A 454 -24.39 18.83 9.52
N LEU A 455 -24.76 20.00 8.99
CA LEU A 455 -24.03 20.73 7.95
C LEU A 455 -22.78 21.51 8.43
N SER A 456 -22.47 21.52 9.74
CA SER A 456 -21.25 22.13 10.27
C SER A 456 -20.21 21.05 10.58
N SER A 457 -19.00 21.21 10.03
CA SER A 457 -17.78 20.54 10.50
C SER A 457 -17.10 21.42 11.54
N ASN A 458 -16.50 20.81 12.55
CA ASN A 458 -15.76 21.53 13.59
C ASN A 458 -14.46 22.14 13.01
N TYR A 459 -13.84 21.46 12.05
CA TYR A 459 -12.51 21.81 11.52
C TYR A 459 -12.55 22.45 10.12
N VAL A 460 -13.60 22.22 9.33
CA VAL A 460 -13.70 22.68 7.94
C VAL A 460 -14.75 23.78 7.79
N LEU A 461 -14.34 24.96 7.35
CA LEU A 461 -15.25 26.07 7.01
C LEU A 461 -15.87 25.86 5.61
N ILE A 462 -16.80 24.90 5.50
CA ILE A 462 -17.46 24.51 4.25
C ILE A 462 -18.03 25.73 3.51
N SER A 463 -17.96 25.71 2.18
CA SER A 463 -18.48 26.76 1.31
C SER A 463 -19.36 26.18 0.21
N GLN A 464 -20.67 26.46 0.27
CA GLN A 464 -21.64 26.04 -0.75
C GLN A 464 -21.41 26.72 -2.12
N VAL A 465 -20.61 27.79 -2.17
CA VAL A 465 -20.27 28.52 -3.40
C VAL A 465 -18.77 28.38 -3.66
N ALA A 466 -18.41 27.88 -4.85
CA ALA A 466 -17.01 27.67 -5.25
C ALA A 466 -16.20 28.98 -5.35
N ARG A 467 -16.85 30.11 -5.68
CA ARG A 467 -16.23 31.44 -5.61
C ARG A 467 -15.83 31.81 -4.18
N ASP A 468 -16.68 31.49 -3.21
CA ASP A 468 -16.44 31.83 -1.80
C ASP A 468 -15.42 30.89 -1.17
N PHE A 469 -15.28 29.66 -1.67
CA PHE A 469 -14.14 28.79 -1.38
C PHE A 469 -12.83 29.45 -1.84
N GLU A 470 -12.71 29.88 -3.10
CA GLU A 470 -11.51 30.54 -3.60
C GLU A 470 -11.19 31.86 -2.88
N ILE A 471 -12.20 32.66 -2.52
CA ILE A 471 -12.03 33.88 -1.72
C ILE A 471 -11.44 33.55 -0.34
N LYS A 472 -11.98 32.55 0.38
CA LYS A 472 -11.45 32.13 1.69
C LYS A 472 -10.07 31.47 1.59
N ARG A 473 -9.84 30.67 0.54
CA ARG A 473 -8.55 29.97 0.26
C ARG A 473 -7.41 30.92 -0.11
N THR A 474 -7.72 32.14 -0.52
CA THR A 474 -6.74 33.19 -0.85
C THR A 474 -6.81 34.38 0.12
N GLU A 475 -7.61 34.28 1.19
CA GLU A 475 -7.76 35.34 2.17
C GLU A 475 -6.48 35.52 3.00
N LEU A 476 -6.13 36.78 3.24
CA LEU A 476 -5.03 37.19 4.11
C LEU A 476 -5.50 37.26 5.56
N MET A 477 -4.62 36.97 6.52
CA MET A 477 -4.94 37.01 7.95
C MET A 477 -5.56 38.35 8.39
N SER A 478 -5.11 39.49 7.85
CA SER A 478 -5.72 40.82 8.15
C SER A 478 -7.18 40.96 7.73
N ALA A 479 -7.62 40.27 6.67
CA ALA A 479 -9.00 40.28 6.21
C ALA A 479 -9.88 39.34 7.07
N ALA A 480 -9.33 38.24 7.58
CA ALA A 480 -10.01 37.42 8.58
C ALA A 480 -10.14 38.18 9.93
N ALA A 481 -9.05 38.79 10.41
CA ALA A 481 -9.01 39.61 11.61
C ALA A 481 -9.91 40.86 11.54
N ALA A 482 -10.20 41.38 10.34
CA ALA A 482 -11.19 42.43 10.14
C ALA A 482 -12.65 41.97 10.38
N ARG A 483 -12.92 40.66 10.29
CA ARG A 483 -14.28 40.06 10.33
C ARG A 483 -14.63 39.42 11.68
N ILE A 484 -13.72 39.43 12.66
CA ILE A 484 -14.01 39.02 14.04
C ILE A 484 -14.62 40.21 14.79
N MET A 485 -15.90 40.10 15.16
CA MET A 485 -16.70 41.24 15.66
C MET A 485 -16.49 41.59 17.14
N HIS A 486 -15.71 40.80 17.88
CA HIS A 486 -15.53 40.94 19.34
C HIS A 486 -14.05 40.74 19.70
N CYS A 487 -13.54 41.44 20.71
CA CYS A 487 -12.32 41.00 21.39
C CYS A 487 -12.70 40.08 22.54
N THR A 488 -12.54 38.78 22.32
CA THR A 488 -12.93 37.71 23.26
C THR A 488 -12.16 36.45 22.89
N ASP A 489 -11.64 35.74 23.89
CA ASP A 489 -10.99 34.46 23.70
C ASP A 489 -12.04 33.36 23.38
N PHE A 490 -11.75 32.52 22.39
CA PHE A 490 -12.74 31.60 21.81
C PHE A 490 -13.00 30.36 22.67
N ASP A 491 -12.12 30.02 23.60
CA ASP A 491 -12.36 28.97 24.61
C ASP A 491 -13.57 29.30 25.51
N GLN A 492 -13.84 30.57 25.77
CA GLN A 492 -15.03 31.04 26.47
C GLN A 492 -16.33 30.65 25.74
N TYR A 493 -16.29 30.49 24.41
CA TYR A 493 -17.39 29.96 23.64
C TYR A 493 -17.39 28.43 23.60
N TYR A 494 -16.27 27.81 23.19
CA TYR A 494 -16.24 26.40 22.80
C TYR A 494 -15.92 25.41 23.93
N ILE A 495 -15.13 25.80 24.92
CA ILE A 495 -14.87 24.99 26.13
C ILE A 495 -15.91 25.30 27.21
N HIS A 496 -16.26 26.58 27.39
CA HIS A 496 -17.18 27.01 28.46
C HIS A 496 -18.66 27.09 28.05
N GLY A 497 -19.01 26.78 26.80
CA GLY A 497 -20.38 26.43 26.39
C GLY A 497 -21.34 27.61 26.21
N GLN A 498 -20.86 28.78 25.80
CA GLN A 498 -21.73 29.93 25.49
C GLN A 498 -22.50 29.69 24.17
N PRO A 499 -23.84 29.76 24.15
CA PRO A 499 -24.66 29.18 23.07
C PRO A 499 -24.76 29.99 21.76
N ASN A 500 -23.87 30.96 21.51
CA ASN A 500 -23.93 31.87 20.34
C ASN A 500 -22.54 32.12 19.72
N ALA A 501 -21.74 31.08 19.55
CA ALA A 501 -20.34 31.18 19.10
C ALA A 501 -20.13 31.60 17.62
N GLY A 502 -21.19 31.58 16.80
CA GLY A 502 -21.14 31.96 15.39
C GLY A 502 -20.32 31.01 14.51
N ASN A 503 -19.96 31.46 13.31
CA ASN A 503 -19.21 30.66 12.32
C ASN A 503 -17.69 30.62 12.61
N TYR A 504 -17.29 30.67 13.88
CA TYR A 504 -15.88 30.77 14.29
C TYR A 504 -15.27 29.42 14.72
N GLU A 505 -16.05 28.33 14.75
CA GLU A 505 -15.60 26.97 15.13
C GLU A 505 -14.30 26.54 14.43
N PRO A 506 -14.14 26.67 13.10
CA PRO A 506 -12.93 26.22 12.42
C PRO A 506 -11.67 26.98 12.81
N TYR A 507 -11.76 28.25 13.23
CA TYR A 507 -10.59 28.96 13.72
C TYR A 507 -10.11 28.36 15.04
N TRP A 508 -11.03 28.19 16.00
CA TRP A 508 -10.73 27.59 17.30
C TRP A 508 -10.19 26.16 17.18
N TRP A 509 -10.92 25.27 16.50
CA TRP A 509 -10.55 23.85 16.43
C TRP A 509 -9.27 23.58 15.61
N ASN A 510 -8.85 24.49 14.74
CA ASN A 510 -7.52 24.42 14.11
C ASN A 510 -6.40 25.06 14.96
N THR A 511 -6.70 25.96 15.92
CA THR A 511 -5.68 26.65 16.74
C THR A 511 -4.80 25.67 17.53
N ALA A 512 -5.38 24.91 18.47
CA ALA A 512 -4.58 24.07 19.36
C ALA A 512 -3.85 22.94 18.61
N PRO A 513 -4.50 22.15 17.73
CA PRO A 513 -3.81 21.08 17.00
C PRO A 513 -2.78 21.62 15.99
N GLY A 514 -2.96 22.83 15.46
CA GLY A 514 -1.99 23.51 14.59
C GLY A 514 -0.69 23.89 15.31
N LEU A 515 -0.76 24.12 16.62
CA LEU A 515 0.41 24.31 17.50
C LEU A 515 0.90 23.00 18.17
N GLY A 516 0.27 21.85 17.86
CA GLY A 516 0.61 20.55 18.47
C GLY A 516 -0.02 20.31 19.87
N PHE A 517 -0.94 21.16 20.31
CA PHE A 517 -1.64 21.03 21.58
C PHE A 517 -2.89 20.12 21.48
N PRO A 518 -3.32 19.50 22.59
CA PRO A 518 -4.62 18.81 22.67
C PRO A 518 -5.80 19.70 22.29
N GLN A 519 -6.86 19.09 21.75
CA GLN A 519 -8.10 19.78 21.37
C GLN A 519 -8.86 20.41 22.55
N GLU A 520 -8.53 20.01 23.79
CA GLU A 520 -9.11 20.52 25.03
C GLU A 520 -8.30 21.68 25.66
N SER A 521 -7.18 22.09 25.04
CA SER A 521 -6.35 23.18 25.56
C SER A 521 -7.02 24.55 25.44
N THR A 522 -6.96 25.33 26.52
CA THR A 522 -7.44 26.71 26.61
C THR A 522 -6.48 27.69 25.93
N CYS A 523 -6.94 28.91 25.69
CA CYS A 523 -6.06 30.01 25.28
C CYS A 523 -4.91 30.22 26.27
N GLN A 524 -5.15 30.03 27.57
CA GLN A 524 -4.15 30.19 28.62
C GLN A 524 -3.09 29.06 28.61
N ASP A 525 -3.42 27.84 28.16
CA ASP A 525 -2.43 26.77 27.98
C ASP A 525 -1.49 27.06 26.79
N MET A 526 -1.98 27.76 25.77
CA MET A 526 -1.23 28.12 24.56
C MET A 526 -0.51 29.48 24.67
N LYS A 527 -0.64 30.21 25.79
CA LYS A 527 -0.20 31.62 25.92
C LYS A 527 1.28 31.84 25.59
N GLU A 528 2.15 30.87 25.85
CA GLU A 528 3.59 30.98 25.56
C GLU A 528 3.87 31.08 24.04
N HIS A 529 2.96 30.60 23.18
CA HIS A 529 3.06 30.70 21.71
C HIS A 529 2.41 31.97 21.14
N CYS A 530 1.88 32.88 21.96
CA CYS A 530 1.32 34.14 21.50
C CYS A 530 2.34 35.06 20.82
N ASP A 531 3.64 34.87 21.09
CA ASP A 531 4.76 35.65 20.52
C ASP A 531 5.48 34.91 19.37
N ASP A 532 5.09 33.68 19.03
CA ASP A 532 5.66 32.95 17.88
C ASP A 532 5.20 33.54 16.54
N GLU A 533 6.06 33.52 15.53
CA GLU A 533 5.68 33.95 14.17
C GLU A 533 4.45 33.16 13.65
N ASN A 534 4.41 31.85 13.89
CA ASN A 534 3.31 30.96 13.51
C ASN A 534 2.03 31.14 14.36
N GLY A 535 2.07 31.89 15.47
CA GLY A 535 0.96 32.10 16.40
C GLY A 535 -0.22 32.95 15.87
N GLU A 536 -0.36 33.12 14.55
CA GLU A 536 -1.36 34.04 13.97
C GLU A 536 -2.80 33.60 14.24
N LEU A 537 -3.09 32.31 14.04
CA LEU A 537 -4.40 31.73 14.32
C LEU A 537 -4.72 31.71 15.82
N LEU A 538 -3.68 31.66 16.67
CA LEU A 538 -3.81 31.82 18.12
C LEU A 538 -4.15 33.28 18.48
N ARG A 539 -3.44 34.27 17.92
CA ARG A 539 -3.76 35.70 18.13
C ARG A 539 -5.14 36.10 17.59
N LEU A 540 -5.65 35.39 16.58
CA LEU A 540 -7.02 35.55 16.06
C LEU A 540 -8.08 34.97 17.02
N SER A 541 -7.82 33.79 17.61
CA SER A 541 -8.79 33.06 18.45
C SER A 541 -8.68 33.38 19.95
N CYS A 542 -7.54 33.94 20.38
CA CYS A 542 -7.17 34.19 21.78
C CYS A 542 -6.64 35.63 21.95
N GLY A 543 -7.35 36.60 21.36
CA GLY A 543 -6.92 37.99 21.29
C GLY A 543 -6.73 38.68 22.64
N ILE A 544 -7.50 38.32 23.68
CA ILE A 544 -7.30 38.86 25.03
C ILE A 544 -6.11 38.16 25.69
N THR A 545 -6.08 36.83 25.71
CA THR A 545 -4.99 36.07 26.35
C THR A 545 -3.62 36.40 25.75
N CYS A 546 -3.54 36.64 24.44
CA CYS A 546 -2.31 37.13 23.82
C CYS A 546 -2.05 38.63 24.05
N GLY A 547 -3.01 39.44 24.48
CA GLY A 547 -2.81 40.87 24.73
C GLY A 547 -2.97 41.77 23.51
N CYS A 548 -3.70 41.34 22.47
CA CYS A 548 -4.06 42.21 21.33
C CYS A 548 -4.90 43.44 21.75
N ALA A 549 -5.43 43.45 22.98
CA ALA A 549 -6.14 44.58 23.61
C ALA A 549 -5.31 45.30 24.70
N GLU A 550 -4.09 44.85 25.01
CA GLU A 550 -3.30 45.34 26.15
C GLU A 550 -2.06 46.14 25.71
N ALA A 551 -2.06 47.45 25.99
CA ALA A 551 -0.98 48.38 25.64
C ALA A 551 0.41 48.03 26.22
N GLY A 552 0.45 47.27 27.32
CA GLY A 552 1.67 46.96 28.07
C GLY A 552 2.33 45.61 27.76
N THR A 553 1.82 44.85 26.78
CA THR A 553 2.36 43.52 26.41
C THR A 553 3.50 43.59 25.39
N ASN A 554 4.08 42.44 25.02
CA ASN A 554 5.10 42.36 23.97
C ASN A 554 4.51 42.87 22.62
N PRO A 555 5.06 43.92 21.98
CA PRO A 555 4.52 44.46 20.74
C PRO A 555 4.62 43.50 19.54
N TRP A 556 5.46 42.47 19.58
CA TRP A 556 5.66 41.54 18.48
C TRP A 556 4.35 40.87 18.05
N PHE A 557 4.11 40.85 16.76
CA PHE A 557 2.95 40.29 16.08
C PHE A 557 1.57 40.80 16.57
N ARG A 558 1.51 41.87 17.41
CA ARG A 558 0.26 42.49 17.90
C ARG A 558 -0.38 43.43 16.87
N VAL A 559 -0.58 42.90 15.67
CA VAL A 559 -1.01 43.64 14.47
C VAL A 559 -2.03 42.83 13.68
N GLN A 560 -2.84 43.53 12.88
CA GLN A 560 -3.99 42.92 12.20
C GLN A 560 -3.56 41.85 11.17
N GLU A 561 -2.50 42.11 10.42
CA GLU A 561 -1.88 41.15 9.49
C GLU A 561 -1.34 39.88 10.16
N ARG A 562 -1.23 39.83 11.49
CA ARG A 562 -0.72 38.67 12.25
C ARG A 562 -1.74 38.11 13.25
N GLY A 563 -3.02 38.41 13.04
CA GLY A 563 -4.15 37.74 13.71
C GLY A 563 -4.97 38.63 14.65
N CYS A 564 -4.40 39.67 15.25
CA CYS A 564 -5.13 40.50 16.23
C CYS A 564 -6.35 41.17 15.59
N SER A 565 -7.55 40.92 16.13
CA SER A 565 -8.79 41.45 15.54
C SER A 565 -8.83 42.97 15.54
N SER A 566 -9.53 43.54 14.54
CA SER A 566 -9.72 45.00 14.44
C SER A 566 -10.39 45.59 15.68
N ASN A 567 -11.22 44.81 16.38
CA ASN A 567 -11.88 45.18 17.62
C ASN A 567 -10.93 45.10 18.83
N CYS A 568 -10.07 44.07 18.96
CA CYS A 568 -9.03 44.06 20.00
C CYS A 568 -8.10 45.26 19.88
N LEU A 569 -7.65 45.57 18.65
CA LEU A 569 -6.83 46.75 18.39
C LEU A 569 -7.61 48.06 18.62
N GLY A 570 -8.94 48.05 18.55
CA GLY A 570 -9.81 49.16 18.96
C GLY A 570 -9.82 49.35 20.48
N GLU A 571 -10.04 48.27 21.23
CA GLU A 571 -10.01 48.25 22.69
C GLU A 571 -8.62 48.65 23.23
N MET A 572 -7.53 48.24 22.57
CA MET A 572 -6.18 48.70 22.89
C MET A 572 -6.03 50.23 22.76
N ARG A 573 -6.56 50.85 21.70
CA ARG A 573 -6.54 52.33 21.55
C ARG A 573 -7.33 53.02 22.67
N HIS A 574 -8.46 52.46 23.08
CA HIS A 574 -9.23 52.99 24.20
C HIS A 574 -8.45 52.88 25.52
N ALA A 575 -7.83 51.73 25.81
CA ALA A 575 -6.99 51.53 26.99
C ALA A 575 -5.76 52.47 27.03
N ILE A 576 -5.16 52.77 25.87
CA ILE A 576 -4.08 53.77 25.74
C ILE A 576 -4.58 55.18 26.08
N GLY A 577 -5.83 55.52 25.73
CA GLY A 577 -6.43 56.84 26.02
C GLY A 577 -6.42 57.19 27.52
N ASP A 578 -6.66 56.19 28.38
CA ASP A 578 -6.66 56.31 29.84
C ASP A 578 -5.27 56.17 30.48
N GLN A 579 -4.24 55.79 29.70
CA GLN A 579 -2.90 55.50 30.21
C GLN A 579 -2.13 56.79 30.55
N SER A 580 -1.32 56.76 31.61
CA SER A 580 -0.46 57.90 31.97
C SER A 580 0.60 58.14 30.90
N CYS A 581 0.88 59.42 30.61
CA CYS A 581 1.98 59.81 29.73
C CYS A 581 3.35 59.59 30.40
N THR A 582 3.76 58.33 30.47
CA THR A 582 4.96 57.87 31.19
C THR A 582 5.56 56.68 30.47
N ASP A 583 6.78 56.85 29.96
CA ASP A 583 7.57 55.79 29.34
C ASP A 583 7.84 54.63 30.30
N VAL A 584 7.82 53.39 29.79
CA VAL A 584 8.26 52.22 30.57
C VAL A 584 9.75 52.31 30.90
N THR A 585 10.11 51.89 32.13
CA THR A 585 11.52 51.82 32.52
C THR A 585 12.27 50.75 31.72
N THR A 586 13.59 50.90 31.59
CA THR A 586 14.50 49.87 31.05
C THR A 586 14.43 48.53 31.78
N GLY A 587 13.82 48.48 32.97
CA GLY A 587 13.55 47.25 33.72
C GLY A 587 12.41 46.40 33.14
N SER A 588 11.50 46.99 32.36
CA SER A 588 10.24 46.40 31.88
C SER A 588 10.43 45.10 31.09
N THR A 589 9.55 44.12 31.34
CA THR A 589 9.55 42.83 30.65
C THR A 589 9.21 42.96 29.18
N ALA A 590 8.16 43.70 28.82
CA ALA A 590 7.75 43.91 27.43
C ALA A 590 8.82 44.64 26.60
N TRP A 591 9.48 45.66 27.18
CA TRP A 591 10.59 46.35 26.51
C TRP A 591 11.79 45.41 26.27
N LYS A 592 12.12 44.57 27.25
CA LYS A 592 13.22 43.60 27.10
C LYS A 592 12.91 42.52 26.09
N ALA A 593 11.76 41.85 26.20
CA ALA A 593 11.33 40.82 25.25
C ALA A 593 11.38 41.35 23.82
N PHE A 594 10.79 42.54 23.59
CA PHE A 594 10.80 43.19 22.28
C PHE A 594 12.21 43.31 21.69
N TRP A 595 13.15 43.90 22.43
CA TRP A 595 14.52 44.11 21.92
C TRP A 595 15.41 42.86 21.99
N GLU A 596 15.11 41.88 22.84
CA GLU A 596 15.85 40.60 22.89
C GLU A 596 15.49 39.69 21.71
N GLU A 597 14.24 39.73 21.24
CA GLU A 597 13.75 39.01 20.06
C GLU A 597 14.03 39.75 18.73
N TYR A 598 14.20 41.07 18.78
CA TYR A 598 14.35 41.96 17.62
C TYR A 598 15.34 41.47 16.53
N PRO A 599 16.60 41.09 16.83
CA PRO A 599 17.52 40.63 15.78
C PRO A 599 17.06 39.33 15.10
N HIS A 600 16.34 38.46 15.83
CA HIS A 600 15.84 37.19 15.31
C HIS A 600 14.61 37.41 14.41
N ILE A 601 13.58 38.12 14.90
CA ILE A 601 12.33 38.30 14.15
C ILE A 601 12.57 39.12 12.88
N VAL A 602 13.37 40.20 12.95
CA VAL A 602 13.66 41.02 11.76
C VAL A 602 14.55 40.27 10.76
N SER A 603 15.49 39.41 11.21
CA SER A 603 16.27 38.60 10.26
C SER A 603 15.49 37.42 9.66
N SER A 604 14.51 36.84 10.37
CA SER A 604 13.53 35.91 9.79
C SER A 604 12.76 36.59 8.65
N PHE A 605 12.13 37.73 8.95
CA PHE A 605 11.30 38.47 8.00
C PHE A 605 12.07 38.97 6.76
N MET A 606 13.31 39.44 6.94
CA MET A 606 14.14 39.97 5.85
C MET A 606 14.86 38.88 5.03
N GLY A 607 14.80 37.62 5.46
CA GLY A 607 15.38 36.46 4.78
C GLY A 607 16.92 36.43 4.68
N GLU A 608 17.45 35.30 4.19
CA GLU A 608 18.90 35.01 4.17
C GLU A 608 19.75 36.07 3.46
N GLN A 609 19.20 36.81 2.50
CA GLN A 609 19.96 37.80 1.72
C GLN A 609 20.49 38.97 2.56
N ASN A 610 19.94 39.20 3.75
CA ASN A 610 20.30 40.31 4.63
C ASN A 610 21.20 39.94 5.82
N GLN A 611 21.74 38.70 5.88
CA GLN A 611 22.59 38.24 6.99
C GLN A 611 23.80 39.16 7.30
N SER A 612 24.33 39.87 6.32
CA SER A 612 25.44 40.83 6.50
C SER A 612 25.10 42.01 7.42
N LYS A 613 23.81 42.31 7.62
CA LYS A 613 23.34 43.41 8.48
C LYS A 613 22.98 43.00 9.91
N ILE A 614 23.05 41.72 10.26
CA ILE A 614 22.70 41.22 11.62
C ILE A 614 23.52 41.94 12.72
N GLY A 615 24.79 42.29 12.45
CA GLY A 615 25.61 43.06 13.38
C GLY A 615 25.09 44.46 13.70
N GLN A 616 24.35 45.10 12.78
CA GLN A 616 23.69 46.38 13.02
C GLN A 616 22.45 46.21 13.92
N LEU A 617 21.71 45.10 13.77
CA LEU A 617 20.53 44.81 14.60
C LEU A 617 20.91 44.60 16.07
N GLU A 618 22.04 43.95 16.34
CA GLU A 618 22.60 43.81 17.70
C GLU A 618 23.08 45.16 18.28
N GLU A 619 23.62 46.08 17.46
CA GLU A 619 23.99 47.42 17.91
C GLU A 619 22.74 48.26 18.29
N VAL A 620 21.69 48.24 17.46
CA VAL A 620 20.39 48.87 17.75
C VAL A 620 19.79 48.30 19.04
N ARG A 621 19.72 46.96 19.17
CA ARG A 621 19.26 46.27 20.38
C ARG A 621 20.03 46.71 21.62
N ALA A 622 21.37 46.73 21.56
CA ALA A 622 22.21 47.12 22.69
C ALA A 622 22.00 48.60 23.08
N HIS A 623 21.76 49.49 22.11
CA HIS A 623 21.44 50.89 22.36
C HIS A 623 20.07 51.04 23.05
N MET A 624 19.03 50.38 22.53
CA MET A 624 17.66 50.43 23.06
C MET A 624 17.53 49.80 24.46
N LEU A 625 18.20 48.68 24.72
CA LEU A 625 18.21 48.05 26.04
C LEU A 625 18.96 48.89 27.10
N SER A 626 19.95 49.69 26.69
CA SER A 626 20.74 50.53 27.62
C SER A 626 20.11 51.91 27.89
N HIS A 627 19.42 52.51 26.92
CA HIS A 627 18.84 53.86 27.04
C HIS A 627 17.31 53.88 27.22
N GLY A 628 16.63 52.75 27.00
CA GLY A 628 15.17 52.65 27.11
C GLY A 628 14.45 53.49 26.06
N CYS A 629 13.22 53.89 26.36
CA CYS A 629 12.41 54.74 25.47
C CYS A 629 13.13 55.99 24.97
N SER A 630 14.05 56.58 25.76
CA SER A 630 14.82 57.77 25.35
C SER A 630 15.74 57.54 24.14
N ALA A 631 16.03 56.29 23.76
CA ALA A 631 16.70 56.00 22.50
C ALA A 631 15.86 56.40 21.28
N LEU A 632 14.53 56.33 21.37
CA LEU A 632 13.60 56.65 20.28
C LEU A 632 13.54 58.15 19.96
N SER A 633 13.99 59.02 20.88
CA SER A 633 14.11 60.47 20.61
C SER A 633 15.38 60.85 19.83
N ASN A 634 16.22 59.87 19.49
CA ASN A 634 17.42 60.07 18.69
C ASN A 634 17.09 59.78 17.22
N THR A 635 17.24 60.78 16.33
CA THR A 635 16.88 60.67 14.91
C THR A 635 17.66 59.60 14.15
N SER A 636 18.78 59.11 14.70
CA SER A 636 19.51 57.95 14.15
C SER A 636 18.82 56.59 14.42
N TYR A 637 17.82 56.56 15.30
CA TYR A 637 17.12 55.36 15.76
C TYR A 637 15.57 55.52 15.80
N GLU A 638 15.01 56.65 15.38
CA GLU A 638 13.55 56.83 15.21
C GLU A 638 13.00 55.85 14.16
N VAL A 639 13.75 55.62 13.08
CA VAL A 639 13.38 54.73 11.96
C VAL A 639 14.27 53.49 11.90
N GLU A 640 13.65 52.33 11.72
CA GLU A 640 14.32 51.04 11.55
C GLU A 640 14.96 50.94 10.14
N GLU A 641 16.24 50.58 10.06
CA GLU A 641 17.04 50.69 8.82
C GLU A 641 16.58 49.72 7.71
N LEU A 642 16.06 48.54 8.05
CA LEU A 642 15.73 47.48 7.08
C LEU A 642 14.33 47.64 6.48
N THR A 643 13.33 47.90 7.33
CA THR A 643 11.92 48.07 6.97
C THR A 643 11.54 49.52 6.67
N GLN A 644 12.40 50.48 7.03
CA GLN A 644 12.17 51.93 6.87
C GLN A 644 10.87 52.41 7.55
N ARG A 645 10.55 51.83 8.73
CA ARG A 645 9.41 52.22 9.57
C ARG A 645 9.86 52.90 10.87
N ASP A 646 9.11 53.93 11.26
CA ASP A 646 9.21 54.56 12.57
C ASP A 646 8.75 53.56 13.65
N PHE A 647 9.61 53.29 14.63
CA PHE A 647 9.30 52.40 15.76
C PHE A 647 8.08 52.90 16.56
N CYS A 648 7.94 54.21 16.75
CA CYS A 648 6.82 54.82 17.44
C CYS A 648 5.49 54.68 16.69
N SER A 649 5.53 54.48 15.36
CA SER A 649 4.36 54.25 14.48
C SER A 649 4.08 52.76 14.20
N GLY A 650 5.01 51.86 14.51
CA GLY A 650 4.85 50.41 14.33
C GLY A 650 5.10 49.89 12.91
N HIS A 651 5.04 48.57 12.75
CA HIS A 651 5.16 47.88 11.46
C HIS A 651 3.99 46.91 11.27
N SER A 652 3.13 47.16 10.29
CA SER A 652 1.81 46.50 10.20
C SER A 652 1.83 44.97 10.08
N GLN A 653 2.94 44.38 9.63
CA GLN A 653 3.13 42.91 9.57
C GLN A 653 3.99 42.33 10.71
N LEU A 654 4.51 43.15 11.63
CA LEU A 654 5.52 42.67 12.60
C LEU A 654 5.35 43.18 14.03
N TRP A 655 5.09 44.47 14.28
CA TRP A 655 5.02 44.99 15.65
C TRP A 655 4.00 46.12 15.83
N ALA A 656 3.30 46.08 16.97
CA ALA A 656 2.45 47.18 17.43
C ALA A 656 3.29 48.44 17.70
N PRO A 657 2.73 49.65 17.56
CA PRO A 657 3.48 50.90 17.71
C PRO A 657 4.15 51.02 19.08
N LEU A 658 5.46 51.32 19.15
CA LEU A 658 6.16 51.44 20.43
C LEU A 658 5.69 52.65 21.26
N SER A 659 4.82 53.50 20.72
CA SER A 659 4.07 54.51 21.47
C SER A 659 3.21 53.94 22.61
N THR A 660 2.82 52.65 22.58
CA THR A 660 2.12 52.02 23.72
C THR A 660 3.02 51.81 24.95
N LEU A 661 4.31 51.55 24.73
CA LEU A 661 5.33 51.38 25.77
C LEU A 661 6.06 52.69 26.11
N CYS A 662 6.24 53.55 25.12
CA CYS A 662 7.02 54.79 25.19
C CYS A 662 6.19 56.04 24.82
N PRO A 663 5.02 56.26 25.45
CA PRO A 663 4.11 57.33 25.05
C PRO A 663 4.70 58.73 25.28
N ALA A 664 5.51 58.93 26.33
CA ALA A 664 6.10 60.23 26.65
C ALA A 664 7.29 60.59 25.73
N THR A 665 7.98 59.62 25.14
CA THR A 665 8.95 59.87 24.06
C THR A 665 8.26 59.98 22.70
N CYS A 666 7.38 59.04 22.34
CA CYS A 666 6.83 58.94 20.98
C CYS A 666 5.80 60.02 20.63
N CYS A 667 5.00 60.48 21.59
CA CYS A 667 3.80 61.27 21.34
C CYS A 667 3.96 62.79 21.57
N GLN A 668 5.19 63.29 21.69
CA GLN A 668 5.48 64.69 22.01
C GLN A 668 4.94 65.64 20.93
N GLY A 669 3.75 66.21 21.15
CA GLY A 669 3.04 67.05 20.20
C GLY A 669 2.55 66.34 18.92
N LYS A 670 2.69 65.00 18.83
CA LYS A 670 2.15 64.19 17.74
C LYS A 670 0.81 63.56 18.21
N ALA A 671 -0.31 64.01 17.64
CA ALA A 671 -1.58 63.29 17.79
C ALA A 671 -1.58 62.07 16.85
N GLY A 672 -1.91 60.89 17.37
CA GLY A 672 -1.94 59.64 16.62
C GLY A 672 -2.70 58.54 17.36
N ASP A 673 -3.19 57.55 16.61
CA ASP A 673 -4.15 56.52 17.06
C ASP A 673 -3.74 55.73 18.31
N PHE A 674 -2.43 55.66 18.62
CA PHE A 674 -1.86 54.87 19.71
C PHE A 674 -1.10 55.76 20.73
N CYS A 675 -1.47 57.03 20.81
CA CYS A 675 -0.95 57.99 21.79
C CYS A 675 -2.02 58.32 22.85
N PRO A 676 -1.70 58.29 24.16
CA PRO A 676 -2.60 58.79 25.19
C PRO A 676 -2.97 60.25 24.92
N THR A 677 -4.24 60.61 25.11
CA THR A 677 -4.72 62.00 24.90
C THR A 677 -3.93 63.00 25.75
N ILE A 678 -3.54 62.58 26.95
CA ILE A 678 -2.70 63.31 27.91
C ILE A 678 -1.31 63.65 27.32
N CYS A 679 -0.75 62.84 26.41
CA CYS A 679 0.58 63.10 25.83
C CYS A 679 0.59 64.20 24.78
N ALA A 680 -0.49 64.37 24.01
CA ALA A 680 -0.61 65.49 23.07
C ALA A 680 -0.50 66.84 23.80
N CYS A 681 -0.85 66.86 25.09
CA CYS A 681 -0.81 68.00 26.00
C CYS A 681 0.55 68.25 26.69
N GLU A 682 1.60 67.47 26.38
CA GLU A 682 2.96 67.70 26.90
C GLU A 682 3.92 68.28 25.84
N ALA A 683 3.38 68.77 24.71
CA ALA A 683 4.13 69.51 23.71
C ALA A 683 4.78 70.77 24.32
N SER A 684 6.12 70.78 24.40
CA SER A 684 6.85 71.88 25.04
C SER A 684 6.93 73.13 24.16
N GLY A 685 6.42 74.28 24.65
CA GLY A 685 6.85 75.60 24.16
C GLY A 685 5.80 76.65 23.79
N THR A 686 4.54 76.54 24.23
CA THR A 686 3.48 77.55 23.93
C THR A 686 2.85 78.17 25.17
N ASP A 687 2.51 77.37 26.18
CA ASP A 687 2.00 77.87 27.47
C ASP A 687 3.06 78.75 28.14
N ASN A 688 2.75 80.02 28.28
CA ASN A 688 3.67 81.05 28.77
C ASN A 688 3.52 81.19 30.29
N ASP A 689 4.01 80.20 31.02
CA ASP A 689 4.04 80.17 32.51
C ASP A 689 4.62 81.47 33.09
N GLN A 690 5.67 82.03 32.48
CA GLN A 690 6.28 83.29 32.93
C GLN A 690 5.36 84.50 32.69
N GLY A 691 4.63 84.51 31.57
CA GLY A 691 3.61 85.53 31.27
C GLY A 691 2.41 85.44 32.20
N LEU A 692 1.94 84.22 32.50
CA LEU A 692 0.89 83.98 33.49
C LEU A 692 1.31 84.51 34.86
N MET A 693 2.46 84.05 35.38
CA MET A 693 2.95 84.44 36.70
C MET A 693 3.36 85.93 36.78
N GLY A 694 3.68 86.56 35.65
CA GLY A 694 3.93 88.00 35.54
C GLY A 694 2.65 88.85 35.42
N SER A 695 1.49 88.22 35.17
CA SER A 695 0.20 88.90 34.99
C SER A 695 -0.82 88.59 36.10
N ILE A 696 -0.54 87.62 36.97
CA ILE A 696 -1.29 87.37 38.20
C ILE A 696 -0.90 88.40 39.27
N ASP A 697 -1.89 89.07 39.84
CA ASP A 697 -1.68 89.98 40.98
C ASP A 697 -1.42 89.17 42.25
N ALA A 698 -0.27 89.39 42.91
CA ALA A 698 0.25 88.52 43.98
C ALA A 698 -0.55 88.54 45.32
N GLY A 699 -1.74 89.14 45.31
CA GLY A 699 -2.69 89.15 46.43
C GLY A 699 -4.07 88.56 46.09
N ASP A 700 -4.30 88.07 44.86
CA ASP A 700 -5.60 87.50 44.48
C ASP A 700 -5.76 86.05 45.03
N PRO A 701 -6.74 85.79 45.90
CA PRO A 701 -6.97 84.46 46.48
C PRO A 701 -7.38 83.39 45.46
N VAL A 702 -7.83 83.75 44.26
CA VAL A 702 -8.14 82.79 43.17
C VAL A 702 -6.87 82.08 42.70
N PHE A 703 -5.74 82.79 42.68
CA PHE A 703 -4.48 82.30 42.13
C PHE A 703 -3.46 81.81 43.17
N GLY A 704 -3.79 81.84 44.47
CA GLY A 704 -2.84 81.61 45.58
C GLY A 704 -2.10 80.26 45.66
N GLU A 705 -2.39 79.32 44.75
CA GLU A 705 -1.63 78.06 44.59
C GLU A 705 -1.34 77.73 43.11
N VAL A 706 -1.54 78.70 42.20
CA VAL A 706 -1.29 78.54 40.76
C VAL A 706 0.18 78.83 40.50
N THR A 707 0.95 77.80 40.16
CA THR A 707 2.40 77.88 39.88
C THR A 707 2.75 77.66 38.42
N SER A 708 1.78 77.27 37.60
CA SER A 708 1.88 77.08 36.14
C SER A 708 0.49 77.05 35.50
N CYS A 709 0.45 77.13 34.17
CA CYS A 709 -0.72 76.93 33.34
C CYS A 709 -1.44 75.59 33.62
N ARG A 710 -0.67 74.52 33.84
CA ARG A 710 -1.22 73.21 34.25
C ARG A 710 -1.87 73.25 35.64
N ALA A 711 -1.35 74.04 36.56
CA ALA A 711 -1.96 74.25 37.88
C ALA A 711 -3.23 75.12 37.81
N ALA A 712 -3.26 76.10 36.89
CA ALA A 712 -4.45 76.91 36.63
C ALA A 712 -5.58 76.07 36.00
N ALA A 713 -5.25 75.24 35.00
CA ALA A 713 -6.17 74.33 34.35
C ALA A 713 -6.79 73.32 35.35
N ARG A 714 -5.95 72.67 36.19
CA ARG A 714 -6.44 71.76 37.25
C ARG A 714 -7.38 72.41 38.29
N LYS A 715 -7.51 73.73 38.30
CA LYS A 715 -8.46 74.49 39.13
C LYS A 715 -9.70 75.01 38.36
N ASN A 716 -9.95 74.52 37.14
CA ASN A 716 -11.00 75.00 36.23
C ASN A 716 -10.87 76.50 35.87
N LEU A 717 -9.67 77.09 35.97
CA LEU A 717 -9.51 78.53 35.72
C LEU A 717 -9.55 78.89 34.23
N CYS A 718 -9.28 77.94 33.34
CA CYS A 718 -9.32 78.16 31.89
C CYS A 718 -10.67 78.65 31.35
N GLY A 719 -11.78 78.23 31.96
CA GLY A 719 -13.13 78.69 31.60
C GLY A 719 -13.64 79.90 32.40
N THR A 720 -12.86 80.40 33.37
CA THR A 720 -13.31 81.44 34.33
C THR A 720 -12.40 82.65 34.43
N GLN A 721 -11.15 82.54 33.98
CA GLN A 721 -10.14 83.60 34.04
C GLN A 721 -9.53 83.84 32.64
N PRO A 722 -9.88 84.94 31.95
CA PRO A 722 -9.37 85.23 30.60
C PRO A 722 -7.85 85.27 30.51
N ILE A 723 -7.18 85.66 31.60
CA ILE A 723 -5.72 85.74 31.69
C ILE A 723 -5.05 84.37 31.70
N VAL A 724 -5.75 83.34 32.21
CA VAL A 724 -5.32 81.95 32.09
C VAL A 724 -5.50 81.50 30.65
N GLN A 725 -6.69 81.70 30.06
CA GLN A 725 -6.95 81.32 28.67
C GLN A 725 -5.97 81.97 27.68
N GLN A 726 -5.55 83.22 27.93
CA GLN A 726 -4.59 83.95 27.10
C GLN A 726 -3.13 83.45 27.21
N HIS A 727 -2.70 83.00 28.40
CA HIS A 727 -1.32 82.56 28.62
C HIS A 727 -1.13 81.04 28.59
N CYS A 728 -2.23 80.28 28.65
CA CYS A 728 -2.27 78.84 28.85
C CYS A 728 -3.14 78.14 27.79
N GLU A 729 -3.20 78.69 26.58
CA GLU A 729 -4.11 78.27 25.52
C GLU A 729 -4.08 76.75 25.27
N LEU A 730 -2.92 76.10 25.41
CA LEU A 730 -2.75 74.67 25.16
C LEU A 730 -3.10 73.81 26.40
N SER A 731 -2.67 74.19 27.61
CA SER A 731 -3.20 73.58 28.85
C SER A 731 -4.73 73.66 28.92
N CYS A 732 -5.31 74.78 28.47
CA CYS A 732 -6.75 75.03 28.49
C CYS A 732 -7.52 74.26 27.42
N ALA A 733 -7.01 74.18 26.18
CA ALA A 733 -7.59 73.33 25.15
C ALA A 733 -7.59 71.86 25.60
N CYS A 734 -6.51 71.41 26.23
CA CYS A 734 -6.41 70.07 26.80
C CYS A 734 -7.32 69.83 28.01
N GLU A 735 -7.56 70.82 28.86
CA GLU A 735 -8.52 70.70 29.97
C GLU A 735 -9.96 70.52 29.49
N VAL A 736 -10.30 71.07 28.32
CA VAL A 736 -11.61 70.85 27.65
C VAL A 736 -11.65 69.46 27.02
N LEU A 737 -10.60 69.06 26.28
CA LEU A 737 -10.49 67.71 25.67
C LEU A 737 -10.37 66.55 26.67
N LEU A 738 -10.25 66.84 27.97
CA LEU A 738 -10.28 65.86 29.07
C LEU A 738 -11.59 65.91 29.88
N LYS A 739 -12.62 66.60 29.38
CA LYS A 739 -13.93 66.78 30.02
C LYS A 739 -15.14 66.47 29.13
N ASP A 740 -14.97 66.62 27.82
CA ASP A 740 -15.92 66.14 26.79
C ASP A 740 -15.67 64.64 26.48
#